data_AF-A0A3D5B4Z6-F1
#
_entry.id   AF-A0A3D5B4Z6-F1
#
_cell.length_a   1.000
_cell.length_b   1.000
_cell.length_c   1.000
_cell.angle_alpha   90.00
_cell.angle_beta   90.00
_cell.angle_gamma   90.00
#
_symmetry.space_group_name_H-M   'P 1'
#
loop_
_entity.id
_entity.type
_entity.pdbx_description
1 polymer ?
#
loop_
_entity_poly.entity_id
_entity_poly.type
_entity_poly.pdbx_seq_one_letter_code
_entity_poly.pdbx_strand_id
1 'polypeptide(L)'
;MFEFHVSRIAREKYEFDQTLFSFNGNVIFADFLAVRTFTQRINGNRDLVSYPEQAVRAGDINAIGLIDEIFHLIFSLYRKQINPKIMQEAYAVLETTFGQRVLSNVLTRFTAEFPPVDVYSGRLSVQEFLASETDGMPHTLIALEEIVMLWVTNKNPGVSPFLELFDDTFLTQETVYRQVMETLQNFFFVQEKFGPDNQDLLTMLRSPAIAEPYSLSGQLEFIRTKWGALIGDYLYRLLNSLDLINEEKKAIWAGPGPTLVPNFDISEMEDDENFSLDSHWMPRTVMVAKNSYVWLYQLSLAYYRDIKHLDQIPDEELDKLAAWGFNGLWLIGVWERSGASKTIKQLCGNPDAVASAYSLRNYGIAVDLGGEAAFENLRNRAWQRGIRLASDMVPNHMGIDSDWVLHHPDWFLSVPYSPFPAYSFNGTNLSPDDHIGIYIEDHYYDRTDAAVVFKRVDFQSGDTRFIYHGNDGTSMPWNDTAQLDYLNTEVREAVIQTILHVARKFPIIRFDAAMTLAKKHYQRLWFPEPGTGGAIPSRAERGLTKEQFDKVFPIEFWREVVDRVAQEVPETLLLAEAFWLMEGYFVRTLGMHRVYNSAFMNMLRNEENVKYRQLIKNTLEFDPEILKRYVNFMNNPDEKTAVDQFGKGDKYFGICILMSTLPGLPMFGHGQFEGFSEKYGMEYKKAYWDEKEDQNLINRHKQLVSPLLHRRNIFSEVTNFLLYDFLTKDNLINEEVFAYSNFNHNRASLVIYNNKFANTQGYIKESATRILLNENGKSAYRTLNLGEGL
;
A
#
# COMPACT_ATOMS: atom_id res chain seq x y z
N MET A 1 10.41 -22.54 33.48
CA MET A 1 9.88 -21.93 32.25
C MET A 1 8.43 -22.38 32.13
N PHE A 2 7.50 -21.44 31.96
CA PHE A 2 6.10 -21.71 31.63
C PHE A 2 5.99 -21.91 30.12
N GLU A 3 5.15 -22.83 29.69
CA GLU A 3 5.00 -23.21 28.29
C GLU A 3 3.53 -23.34 27.96
N PHE A 4 3.13 -22.86 26.77
CA PHE A 4 1.74 -22.94 26.34
C PHE A 4 1.26 -24.40 26.31
N HIS A 5 0.25 -24.70 27.12
CA HIS A 5 -0.22 -26.06 27.39
C HIS A 5 -1.01 -26.61 26.20
N VAL A 6 -0.33 -27.40 25.36
CA VAL A 6 -0.94 -28.17 24.26
C VAL A 6 -1.00 -29.64 24.66
N SER A 7 -2.18 -30.24 24.53
CA SER A 7 -2.39 -31.66 24.86
C SER A 7 -1.42 -32.57 24.09
N ARG A 8 -0.94 -33.64 24.75
CA ARG A 8 -0.09 -34.67 24.14
C ARG A 8 -0.75 -35.25 22.89
N ILE A 9 -2.05 -35.52 22.96
CA ILE A 9 -2.86 -36.04 21.85
C ILE A 9 -2.82 -35.08 20.67
N ALA A 10 -2.97 -33.77 20.89
CA ALA A 10 -2.89 -32.79 19.82
C ALA A 10 -1.48 -32.69 19.23
N ARG A 11 -0.43 -32.71 20.07
CA ARG A 11 0.96 -32.72 19.60
C ARG A 11 1.26 -33.93 18.71
N GLU A 12 0.78 -35.11 19.11
CA GLU A 12 0.92 -36.35 18.33
C GLU A 12 0.08 -36.31 17.03
N LYS A 13 -1.19 -35.89 17.11
CA LYS A 13 -2.12 -35.81 15.97
C LYS A 13 -1.63 -34.85 14.88
N TYR A 14 -0.99 -33.73 15.27
CA TYR A 14 -0.52 -32.69 14.36
C TYR A 14 1.00 -32.68 14.17
N GLU A 15 1.68 -33.73 14.66
CA GLU A 15 3.13 -33.94 14.55
C GLU A 15 3.97 -32.73 15.01
N PHE A 16 3.52 -32.02 16.04
CA PHE A 16 4.07 -30.74 16.46
C PHE A 16 4.94 -30.87 17.72
N ASP A 17 6.25 -30.75 17.55
CA ASP A 17 7.29 -30.94 18.57
C ASP A 17 7.94 -29.64 19.05
N GLN A 18 7.56 -28.49 18.49
CA GLN A 18 8.13 -27.19 18.82
C GLN A 18 7.39 -26.52 20.00
N THR A 19 8.01 -25.48 20.53
CA THR A 19 7.39 -24.56 21.50
C THR A 19 6.73 -23.42 20.71
N LEU A 20 5.41 -23.23 20.83
CA LEU A 20 4.74 -22.08 20.19
C LEU A 20 4.98 -20.77 20.96
N PHE A 21 4.97 -20.88 22.30
CA PHE A 21 5.06 -19.76 23.24
C PHE A 21 5.72 -20.26 24.54
N SER A 22 6.57 -19.43 25.17
CA SER A 22 7.15 -19.75 26.48
C SER A 22 7.54 -18.50 27.29
N PHE A 23 7.44 -18.61 28.61
CA PHE A 23 7.67 -17.51 29.56
C PHE A 23 8.64 -17.91 30.68
N ASN A 24 9.73 -17.14 30.85
CA ASN A 24 10.71 -17.31 31.94
C ASN A 24 10.93 -16.03 32.76
N GLY A 25 9.95 -15.12 32.77
CA GLY A 25 10.11 -13.76 33.29
C GLY A 25 10.57 -12.76 32.22
N ASN A 26 11.10 -13.26 31.09
CA ASN A 26 11.05 -12.64 29.77
C ASN A 26 10.36 -13.65 28.83
N VAL A 27 9.56 -13.18 27.88
CA VAL A 27 8.86 -14.07 26.93
C VAL A 27 9.71 -14.34 25.69
N ILE A 28 9.82 -15.60 25.29
CA ILE A 28 10.52 -16.06 24.07
C ILE A 28 9.57 -15.99 22.86
N PHE A 29 10.06 -15.43 21.76
CA PHE A 29 9.35 -15.03 20.52
C PHE A 29 8.23 -15.95 20.03
N ALA A 30 7.10 -15.36 19.63
CA ALA A 30 6.12 -16.01 18.76
C ALA A 30 6.72 -16.19 17.36
N ASP A 31 6.99 -17.43 16.96
CA ASP A 31 7.36 -17.76 15.59
C ASP A 31 6.08 -17.80 14.74
N PHE A 32 5.77 -16.69 14.04
CA PHE A 32 4.60 -16.60 13.16
C PHE A 32 4.60 -17.68 12.07
N LEU A 33 5.77 -18.13 11.62
CA LEU A 33 5.87 -19.24 10.69
C LEU A 33 5.48 -20.55 11.36
N ALA A 34 5.92 -20.80 12.60
CA ALA A 34 5.49 -21.96 13.39
C ALA A 34 3.97 -21.94 13.62
N VAL A 35 3.38 -20.79 13.94
CA VAL A 35 1.92 -20.64 14.09
C VAL A 35 1.20 -20.94 12.77
N ARG A 36 1.61 -20.35 11.64
CA ARG A 36 1.01 -20.62 10.31
C ARG A 36 1.16 -22.10 9.91
N THR A 37 2.32 -22.70 10.19
CA THR A 37 2.59 -24.12 9.91
C THR A 37 1.69 -25.02 10.75
N PHE A 38 1.54 -24.72 12.04
CA PHE A 38 0.67 -25.46 12.93
C PHE A 38 -0.81 -25.33 12.51
N THR A 39 -1.26 -24.13 12.16
CA THR A 39 -2.60 -23.90 11.58
C THR A 39 -2.83 -24.74 10.32
N GLN A 40 -1.87 -24.77 9.39
CA GLN A 40 -1.99 -25.56 8.17
C GLN A 40 -2.12 -27.06 8.48
N ARG A 41 -1.37 -27.59 9.45
CA ARG A 41 -1.46 -29.00 9.87
C ARG A 41 -2.80 -29.34 10.51
N ILE A 42 -3.35 -28.44 11.34
CA ILE A 42 -4.70 -28.61 11.91
C ILE A 42 -5.73 -28.66 10.77
N ASN A 43 -5.71 -27.67 9.89
CA ASN A 43 -6.66 -27.57 8.78
C ASN A 43 -6.54 -28.73 7.79
N GLY A 44 -5.33 -29.25 7.55
CA GLY A 44 -5.10 -30.42 6.69
C GLY A 44 -5.66 -31.73 7.24
N ASN A 45 -5.94 -31.79 8.55
CA ASN A 45 -6.56 -32.95 9.22
C ASN A 45 -8.07 -32.77 9.44
N ARG A 46 -8.66 -31.65 8.99
CA ARG A 46 -10.10 -31.37 9.09
C ARG A 46 -10.77 -31.55 7.72
N ASP A 47 -12.02 -32.01 7.71
CA ASP A 47 -12.82 -32.06 6.47
C ASP A 47 -13.38 -30.68 6.14
N LEU A 48 -12.51 -29.80 5.65
CA LEU A 48 -12.89 -28.43 5.26
C LEU A 48 -13.64 -28.38 3.92
N VAL A 49 -13.69 -29.50 3.18
CA VAL A 49 -14.47 -29.59 1.94
C VAL A 49 -15.95 -29.69 2.26
N SER A 50 -16.31 -30.54 3.23
CA SER A 50 -17.69 -30.68 3.69
C SER A 50 -18.09 -29.63 4.73
N TYR A 51 -17.13 -29.16 5.54
CA TYR A 51 -17.35 -28.26 6.68
C TYR A 51 -16.33 -27.11 6.72
N PRO A 52 -16.38 -26.17 5.75
CA PRO A 52 -15.42 -25.06 5.65
C PRO A 52 -15.42 -24.15 6.88
N GLU A 53 -16.53 -24.09 7.64
CA GLU A 53 -16.64 -23.35 8.89
C GLU A 53 -15.75 -23.89 10.02
N GLN A 54 -15.21 -25.11 9.89
CA GLN A 54 -14.27 -25.69 10.84
C GLN A 54 -12.83 -25.21 10.64
N ALA A 55 -12.56 -24.40 9.61
CA ALA A 55 -11.23 -23.88 9.36
C ALA A 55 -10.79 -22.94 10.50
N VAL A 56 -9.60 -23.18 11.03
CA VAL A 56 -8.96 -22.30 12.02
C VAL A 56 -7.99 -21.35 11.34
N ARG A 57 -7.79 -20.18 11.94
CA ARG A 57 -6.92 -19.12 11.42
C ARG A 57 -5.65 -18.97 12.26
N ALA A 58 -4.56 -18.53 11.64
CA ALA A 58 -3.29 -18.38 12.35
C ALA A 58 -3.35 -17.22 13.34
N GLY A 59 -4.08 -16.15 13.01
CA GLY A 59 -4.35 -15.04 13.92
C GLY A 59 -5.06 -15.47 15.20
N ASP A 60 -6.01 -16.40 15.12
CA ASP A 60 -6.73 -16.91 16.29
C ASP A 60 -5.81 -17.74 17.21
N ILE A 61 -4.98 -18.64 16.65
CA ILE A 61 -4.00 -19.40 17.46
C ILE A 61 -3.00 -18.46 18.13
N ASN A 62 -2.50 -17.47 17.38
CA ASN A 62 -1.60 -16.46 17.91
C ASN A 62 -2.25 -15.64 19.04
N ALA A 63 -3.54 -15.30 18.90
CA ALA A 63 -4.28 -14.59 19.93
C ALA A 63 -4.38 -15.40 21.23
N ILE A 64 -4.68 -16.70 21.15
CA ILE A 64 -4.80 -17.56 22.34
C ILE A 64 -3.46 -17.66 23.07
N GLY A 65 -2.38 -17.92 22.33
CA GLY A 65 -1.03 -17.97 22.92
C GLY A 65 -0.63 -16.67 23.58
N LEU A 66 -0.91 -15.53 22.94
CA LEU A 66 -0.61 -14.22 23.52
C LEU A 66 -1.46 -13.91 24.76
N ILE A 67 -2.75 -14.28 24.77
CA ILE A 67 -3.61 -14.13 25.94
C ILE A 67 -3.05 -14.92 27.12
N ASP A 68 -2.61 -16.15 26.88
CA ASP A 68 -1.98 -17.02 27.88
C ASP A 68 -0.69 -16.40 28.45
N GLU A 69 0.20 -15.90 27.59
CA GLU A 69 1.43 -15.21 28.03
C GLU A 69 1.12 -13.97 28.88
N ILE A 70 0.14 -13.17 28.47
CA ILE A 70 -0.31 -12.00 29.25
C ILE A 70 -0.85 -12.45 30.60
N PHE A 71 -1.58 -13.57 30.68
CA PHE A 71 -2.09 -14.11 31.93
C PHE A 71 -0.96 -14.54 32.88
N HIS A 72 0.07 -15.21 32.37
CA HIS A 72 1.27 -15.52 33.15
C HIS A 72 2.02 -14.27 33.63
N LEU A 73 2.09 -13.22 32.80
CA LEU A 73 2.65 -11.93 33.20
C LEU A 73 1.85 -11.32 34.36
N ILE A 74 0.51 -11.30 34.27
CA ILE A 74 -0.36 -10.80 35.34
C ILE A 74 -0.14 -11.62 36.63
N PHE A 75 -0.04 -12.95 36.55
CA PHE A 75 0.31 -13.81 37.69
C PHE A 75 1.69 -13.48 38.27
N SER A 76 2.69 -13.22 37.41
CA SER A 76 4.02 -12.80 37.85
C SER A 76 4.00 -11.43 38.53
N LEU A 77 3.22 -10.46 38.02
CA LEU A 77 3.11 -9.13 38.62
C LEU A 77 2.40 -9.21 39.98
N TYR A 78 1.36 -10.02 40.09
CA TYR A 78 0.69 -10.28 41.37
C TYR A 78 1.68 -10.84 42.41
N ARG A 79 2.47 -11.85 42.03
CA ARG A 79 3.53 -12.41 42.90
C ARG A 79 4.55 -11.35 43.32
N LYS A 80 4.98 -10.49 42.40
CA LYS A 80 6.01 -9.48 42.68
C LYS A 80 5.50 -8.32 43.53
N GLN A 81 4.26 -7.89 43.33
CA GLN A 81 3.73 -6.65 43.92
C GLN A 81 2.89 -6.89 45.18
N ILE A 82 2.21 -8.02 45.26
CA ILE A 82 1.21 -8.30 46.31
C ILE A 82 1.71 -9.41 47.24
N ASN A 83 1.89 -10.63 46.72
CA ASN A 83 2.29 -11.77 47.56
C ASN A 83 3.28 -12.72 46.84
N PRO A 84 4.58 -12.67 47.15
CA PRO A 84 5.60 -13.54 46.56
C PRO A 84 5.43 -15.03 46.83
N LYS A 85 4.69 -15.40 47.89
CA LYS A 85 4.49 -16.79 48.32
C LYS A 85 3.12 -17.36 47.94
N ILE A 86 2.32 -16.63 47.16
CA ILE A 86 0.93 -16.99 46.87
C ILE A 86 0.76 -18.42 46.33
N MET A 87 1.66 -18.87 45.44
CA MET A 87 1.59 -20.23 44.88
C MET A 87 2.01 -21.31 45.89
N GLN A 88 2.93 -20.98 46.80
CA GLN A 88 3.34 -21.88 47.89
C GLN A 88 2.19 -22.03 48.91
N GLU A 89 1.50 -20.93 49.21
CA GLU A 89 0.33 -20.91 50.08
C GLU A 89 -0.84 -21.67 49.45
N ALA A 90 -1.11 -21.45 48.16
CA ALA A 90 -2.12 -22.21 47.41
C ALA A 90 -1.82 -23.72 47.43
N TYR A 91 -0.56 -24.11 47.18
CA TYR A 91 -0.12 -25.50 47.24
C TYR A 91 -0.33 -26.08 48.65
N ALA A 92 0.06 -25.36 49.71
CA ALA A 92 -0.09 -25.82 51.09
C ALA A 92 -1.57 -26.02 51.49
N VAL A 93 -2.48 -25.15 51.03
CA VAL A 93 -3.93 -25.28 51.24
C VAL A 93 -4.47 -26.53 50.54
N LEU A 94 -4.05 -26.78 49.30
CA LEU A 94 -4.43 -27.98 48.56
C LEU A 94 -3.89 -29.25 49.23
N GLU A 95 -2.62 -29.24 49.65
CA GLU A 95 -1.99 -30.37 50.32
C GLU A 95 -2.68 -30.69 51.66
N THR A 96 -3.07 -29.66 52.41
CA THR A 96 -3.82 -29.83 53.67
C THR A 96 -5.21 -30.39 53.42
N THR A 97 -5.86 -30.00 52.32
CA THR A 97 -7.25 -30.37 52.01
C THR A 97 -7.36 -31.77 51.41
N PHE A 98 -6.46 -32.15 50.49
CA PHE A 98 -6.55 -33.40 49.71
C PHE A 98 -5.48 -34.44 50.08
N GLY A 99 -4.43 -34.02 50.78
CA GLY A 99 -3.27 -34.85 51.09
C GLY A 99 -2.26 -34.93 49.94
N GLN A 100 -0.97 -35.06 50.29
CA GLN A 100 0.15 -35.04 49.35
C GLN A 100 0.02 -36.06 48.21
N ARG A 101 -0.44 -37.28 48.50
CA ARG A 101 -0.57 -38.36 47.48
C ARG A 101 -1.59 -38.01 46.40
N VAL A 102 -2.72 -37.42 46.79
CA VAL A 102 -3.80 -37.07 45.85
C VAL A 102 -3.36 -35.90 44.99
N LEU A 103 -2.76 -34.86 45.61
CA LEU A 103 -2.26 -33.69 44.89
C LEU A 103 -1.12 -34.06 43.92
N SER A 104 -0.19 -34.91 44.34
CA SER A 104 0.89 -35.41 43.47
C SER A 104 0.36 -36.19 42.26
N ASN A 105 -0.72 -36.96 42.43
CA ASN A 105 -1.37 -37.64 41.30
C ASN A 105 -1.98 -36.64 40.30
N VAL A 106 -2.62 -35.56 40.77
CA VAL A 106 -3.15 -34.51 39.89
C VAL A 106 -2.03 -33.86 39.07
N LEU A 107 -0.94 -33.43 39.73
CA LEU A 107 0.21 -32.82 39.05
C LEU A 107 0.87 -33.78 38.05
N THR A 108 1.05 -35.04 38.43
CA THR A 108 1.63 -36.07 37.55
C THR A 108 0.77 -36.31 36.32
N ARG A 109 -0.56 -36.41 36.49
CA ARG A 109 -1.48 -36.61 35.36
C ARG A 109 -1.55 -35.38 34.48
N PHE A 110 -1.59 -34.18 35.06
CA PHE A 110 -1.53 -32.94 34.30
C PHE A 110 -0.27 -32.86 33.43
N THR A 111 0.92 -33.06 34.01
CA THR A 111 2.18 -33.03 33.27
C THR A 111 2.31 -34.17 32.25
N ALA A 112 1.61 -35.28 32.42
CA ALA A 112 1.57 -36.35 31.42
C ALA A 112 0.70 -35.98 30.20
N GLU A 113 -0.47 -35.39 30.45
CA GLU A 113 -1.46 -35.01 29.43
C GLU A 113 -1.10 -33.70 28.70
N PHE A 114 -0.53 -32.73 29.42
CA PHE A 114 -0.04 -31.45 28.91
C PHE A 114 1.46 -31.35 29.18
N PRO A 115 2.28 -32.18 28.51
CA PRO A 115 3.70 -32.23 28.79
C PRO A 115 4.43 -30.98 28.29
N PRO A 116 5.30 -30.39 29.13
CA PRO A 116 6.35 -29.48 28.65
C PRO A 116 7.20 -30.15 27.57
N VAL A 117 7.84 -29.38 26.70
CA VAL A 117 8.60 -29.88 25.55
C VAL A 117 9.69 -30.87 25.96
N ASP A 118 10.38 -30.66 27.08
CA ASP A 118 11.40 -31.60 27.58
C ASP A 118 10.82 -32.96 28.01
N VAL A 119 9.57 -32.97 28.50
CA VAL A 119 8.86 -34.21 28.86
C VAL A 119 8.29 -34.88 27.60
N TYR A 120 7.77 -34.09 26.66
CA TYR A 120 7.23 -34.59 25.39
C TYR A 120 8.31 -35.22 24.52
N SER A 121 9.47 -34.56 24.39
CA SER A 121 10.63 -35.04 23.62
C SER A 121 11.40 -36.18 24.29
N GLY A 122 10.99 -36.62 25.50
CA GLY A 122 11.60 -37.72 26.23
C GLY A 122 12.96 -37.39 26.86
N ARG A 123 13.32 -36.11 26.99
CA ARG A 123 14.55 -35.68 27.67
C ARG A 123 14.44 -35.84 29.19
N LEU A 124 13.24 -35.64 29.73
CA LEU A 124 12.91 -35.84 31.14
C LEU A 124 11.67 -36.72 31.27
N SER A 125 11.63 -37.58 32.28
CA SER A 125 10.38 -38.19 32.72
C SER A 125 9.50 -37.18 33.48
N VAL A 126 8.21 -37.46 33.60
CA VAL A 126 7.26 -36.63 34.37
C VAL A 126 7.74 -36.47 35.83
N GLN A 127 8.26 -37.54 36.43
CA GLN A 127 8.74 -37.52 37.81
C GLN A 127 10.01 -36.69 37.97
N GLU A 128 10.96 -36.82 37.04
CA GLU A 128 12.19 -36.00 37.05
C GLU A 128 11.87 -34.52 36.84
N PHE A 129 10.90 -34.22 35.97
CA PHE A 129 10.45 -32.85 35.76
C PHE A 129 9.84 -32.28 37.04
N LEU A 130 8.87 -32.95 37.67
CA LEU A 130 8.21 -32.44 38.88
C LEU A 130 9.13 -32.34 40.10
N ALA A 131 10.22 -33.11 40.14
CA ALA A 131 11.23 -33.03 41.21
C ALA A 131 12.26 -31.90 41.00
N SER A 132 12.24 -31.23 39.85
CA SER A 132 13.21 -30.19 39.49
C SER A 132 12.69 -28.78 39.82
N GLU A 133 13.57 -27.79 39.63
CA GLU A 133 13.23 -26.37 39.73
C GLU A 133 13.85 -25.57 38.59
N THR A 134 13.21 -24.45 38.23
CA THR A 134 13.76 -23.47 37.28
C THR A 134 13.72 -22.10 37.94
N ASP A 135 14.83 -21.35 37.89
CA ASP A 135 14.95 -20.00 38.46
C ASP A 135 14.51 -19.88 39.93
N GLY A 136 14.76 -20.93 40.72
CA GLY A 136 14.37 -21.02 42.12
C GLY A 136 12.87 -21.30 42.36
N MET A 137 12.11 -21.62 41.30
CA MET A 137 10.71 -22.04 41.39
C MET A 137 10.59 -23.56 41.20
N PRO A 138 10.08 -24.30 42.20
CA PRO A 138 9.79 -25.72 42.07
C PRO A 138 8.81 -25.99 40.93
N HIS A 139 9.06 -27.00 40.11
CA HIS A 139 8.21 -27.35 38.98
C HIS A 139 6.80 -27.80 39.39
N THR A 140 6.61 -28.25 40.64
CA THR A 140 5.28 -28.49 41.21
C THR A 140 4.42 -27.22 41.28
N LEU A 141 5.04 -26.06 41.55
CA LEU A 141 4.34 -24.78 41.56
C LEU A 141 4.09 -24.26 40.14
N ILE A 142 5.01 -24.54 39.21
CA ILE A 142 4.81 -24.25 37.78
C ILE A 142 3.60 -25.04 37.26
N ALA A 143 3.58 -26.36 37.50
CA ALA A 143 2.46 -27.22 37.10
C ALA A 143 1.13 -26.79 37.75
N LEU A 144 1.16 -26.27 38.98
CA LEU A 144 -0.03 -25.75 39.64
C LEU A 144 -0.57 -24.47 38.98
N GLU A 145 0.31 -23.56 38.55
CA GLU A 145 -0.09 -22.36 37.79
C GLU A 145 -0.63 -22.73 36.41
N GLU A 146 0.01 -23.66 35.71
CA GLU A 146 -0.45 -24.16 34.40
C GLU A 146 -1.83 -24.84 34.49
N ILE A 147 -2.11 -25.55 35.59
CA ILE A 147 -3.45 -26.09 35.88
C ILE A 147 -4.50 -24.96 35.97
N VAL A 148 -4.13 -23.83 36.56
CA VAL A 148 -5.00 -22.64 36.63
C VAL A 148 -5.19 -22.04 35.23
N MET A 149 -4.12 -21.94 34.43
CA MET A 149 -4.22 -21.41 33.06
C MET A 149 -5.07 -22.29 32.16
N LEU A 150 -4.88 -23.61 32.19
CA LEU A 150 -5.73 -24.56 31.48
C LEU A 150 -7.21 -24.36 31.83
N TRP A 151 -7.52 -24.18 33.13
CA TRP A 151 -8.88 -23.92 33.56
C TRP A 151 -9.42 -22.59 33.03
N VAL A 152 -8.63 -21.51 33.07
CA VAL A 152 -9.03 -20.20 32.53
C VAL A 152 -9.29 -20.30 31.03
N THR A 153 -8.41 -20.98 30.29
CA THR A 153 -8.55 -21.27 28.85
C THR A 153 -9.84 -22.02 28.55
N ASN A 154 -10.14 -23.09 29.28
CA ASN A 154 -11.38 -23.87 29.11
C ASN A 154 -12.65 -23.11 29.55
N LYS A 155 -12.53 -21.98 30.25
CA LYS A 155 -13.65 -21.07 30.55
C LYS A 155 -13.82 -19.94 29.53
N ASN A 156 -13.03 -19.93 28.46
CA ASN A 156 -13.11 -18.95 27.38
C ASN A 156 -13.92 -19.51 26.20
N PRO A 157 -15.14 -19.01 25.90
CA PRO A 157 -15.92 -19.52 24.77
C PRO A 157 -15.23 -19.31 23.40
N GLY A 158 -14.33 -18.33 23.30
CA GLY A 158 -13.58 -18.01 22.09
C GLY A 158 -12.58 -19.08 21.67
N VAL A 159 -12.19 -19.99 22.58
CA VAL A 159 -11.29 -21.11 22.24
C VAL A 159 -12.04 -22.37 21.79
N SER A 160 -13.37 -22.33 21.68
CA SER A 160 -14.18 -23.50 21.29
C SER A 160 -13.74 -24.22 19.99
N PRO A 161 -13.25 -23.54 18.94
CA PRO A 161 -12.71 -24.22 17.75
C PRO A 161 -11.41 -25.01 17.99
N PHE A 162 -10.79 -24.83 19.16
CA PHE A 162 -9.47 -25.34 19.56
C PHE A 162 -9.53 -26.27 20.78
N LEU A 163 -10.73 -26.73 21.19
CA LEU A 163 -10.90 -27.56 22.40
C LEU A 163 -9.99 -28.79 22.45
N GLU A 164 -9.69 -29.39 21.30
CA GLU A 164 -8.77 -30.53 21.20
C GLU A 164 -7.34 -30.24 21.70
N LEU A 165 -6.93 -28.96 21.71
CA LEU A 165 -5.64 -28.54 22.27
C LEU A 165 -5.66 -28.48 23.80
N PHE A 166 -6.84 -28.30 24.41
CA PHE A 166 -7.02 -27.95 25.83
C PHE A 166 -7.97 -28.88 26.59
N ASP A 167 -8.37 -30.03 26.01
CA ASP A 167 -9.38 -30.91 26.58
C ASP A 167 -8.96 -31.48 27.96
N ASP A 168 -9.64 -31.04 29.02
CA ASP A 168 -9.40 -31.44 30.40
C ASP A 168 -10.31 -32.60 30.88
N THR A 169 -11.05 -33.24 29.96
CA THR A 169 -12.00 -34.31 30.28
C THR A 169 -11.33 -35.47 31.03
N PHE A 170 -10.13 -35.87 30.61
CA PHE A 170 -9.37 -36.94 31.26
C PHE A 170 -8.98 -36.58 32.70
N LEU A 171 -8.47 -35.36 32.92
CA LEU A 171 -8.13 -34.87 34.26
C LEU A 171 -9.33 -34.83 35.18
N THR A 172 -10.48 -34.42 34.64
CA THR A 172 -11.76 -34.38 35.34
C THR A 172 -12.26 -35.77 35.73
N GLN A 173 -12.04 -36.79 34.90
CA GLN A 173 -12.54 -38.15 35.13
C GLN A 173 -11.61 -38.97 36.04
N GLU A 174 -10.30 -38.80 35.92
CA GLU A 174 -9.31 -39.64 36.61
C GLU A 174 -8.72 -39.03 37.89
N THR A 175 -8.98 -37.75 38.15
CA THR A 175 -8.39 -37.04 39.29
C THR A 175 -9.41 -36.16 40.01
N VAL A 176 -9.00 -35.54 41.13
CA VAL A 176 -9.81 -34.55 41.87
C VAL A 176 -9.67 -33.13 41.30
N TYR A 177 -9.36 -33.00 40.00
CA TYR A 177 -9.10 -31.73 39.31
C TYR A 177 -10.19 -30.67 39.56
N ARG A 178 -11.47 -31.05 39.49
CA ARG A 178 -12.58 -30.10 39.74
C ARG A 178 -12.58 -29.56 41.17
N GLN A 179 -12.37 -30.42 42.17
CA GLN A 179 -12.32 -30.03 43.57
C GLN A 179 -11.07 -29.18 43.87
N VAL A 180 -9.94 -29.49 43.23
CA VAL A 180 -8.72 -28.66 43.28
C VAL A 180 -9.02 -27.26 42.74
N MET A 181 -9.66 -27.13 41.58
CA MET A 181 -10.01 -25.83 41.01
C MET A 181 -11.04 -25.05 41.82
N GLU A 182 -12.05 -25.71 42.41
CA GLU A 182 -13.00 -25.08 43.34
C GLU A 182 -12.29 -24.55 44.59
N THR A 183 -11.33 -25.30 45.13
CA THR A 183 -10.53 -24.88 46.28
C THR A 183 -9.63 -23.69 45.93
N LEU A 184 -8.98 -23.71 44.77
CA LEU A 184 -8.17 -22.59 44.27
C LEU A 184 -9.02 -21.33 44.04
N GLN A 185 -10.22 -21.46 43.47
CA GLN A 185 -11.14 -20.33 43.29
C GLN A 185 -11.48 -19.67 44.63
N ASN A 186 -11.85 -20.47 45.64
CA ASN A 186 -12.13 -19.95 46.98
C ASN A 186 -10.89 -19.33 47.63
N PHE A 187 -9.72 -19.93 47.42
CA PHE A 187 -8.45 -19.42 47.93
C PHE A 187 -8.12 -18.03 47.35
N PHE A 188 -8.18 -17.86 46.03
CA PHE A 188 -7.86 -16.59 45.36
C PHE A 188 -8.92 -15.50 45.60
N PHE A 189 -10.18 -15.87 45.80
CA PHE A 189 -11.28 -14.93 46.05
C PHE A 189 -11.08 -14.09 47.33
N VAL A 190 -10.43 -14.66 48.35
CA VAL A 190 -10.19 -13.99 49.64
C VAL A 190 -8.84 -13.27 49.72
N GLN A 191 -8.03 -13.32 48.66
CA GLN A 191 -6.72 -12.64 48.63
C GLN A 191 -6.87 -11.15 48.34
N GLU A 192 -5.76 -10.42 48.49
CA GLU A 192 -5.72 -9.02 48.09
C GLU A 192 -6.02 -8.87 46.59
N LYS A 193 -6.80 -7.83 46.28
CA LYS A 193 -7.25 -7.52 44.93
C LYS A 193 -6.13 -6.89 44.11
N PHE A 194 -6.23 -6.99 42.79
CA PHE A 194 -5.20 -6.54 41.84
C PHE A 194 -5.81 -5.91 40.58
N GLY A 195 -5.00 -5.16 39.86
CA GLY A 195 -5.35 -4.57 38.57
C GLY A 195 -6.25 -3.33 38.65
N PRO A 196 -6.58 -2.74 37.48
CA PRO A 196 -7.25 -1.44 37.36
C PRO A 196 -8.69 -1.43 37.92
N ASP A 197 -9.39 -2.55 37.82
CA ASP A 197 -10.78 -2.69 38.28
C ASP A 197 -10.87 -3.31 39.69
N ASN A 198 -9.73 -3.47 40.40
CA ASN A 198 -9.62 -3.95 41.78
C ASN A 198 -10.39 -5.27 42.03
N GLN A 199 -10.01 -6.31 41.30
CA GLN A 199 -10.64 -7.65 41.30
C GLN A 199 -9.72 -8.70 41.93
N ASP A 200 -10.26 -9.86 42.33
CA ASP A 200 -9.41 -11.01 42.63
C ASP A 200 -8.73 -11.53 41.36
N LEU A 201 -7.59 -12.22 41.52
CA LEU A 201 -6.72 -12.60 40.41
C LEU A 201 -7.45 -13.44 39.35
N LEU A 202 -8.26 -14.43 39.75
CA LEU A 202 -8.94 -15.30 38.78
C LEU A 202 -10.11 -14.60 38.09
N THR A 203 -10.87 -13.76 38.79
CA THR A 203 -11.89 -12.92 38.16
C THR A 203 -11.28 -11.98 37.13
N MET A 204 -10.12 -11.38 37.46
CA MET A 204 -9.40 -10.52 36.53
C MET A 204 -9.01 -11.28 35.25
N LEU A 205 -8.35 -12.45 35.36
CA LEU A 205 -7.95 -13.24 34.20
C LEU A 205 -9.13 -13.66 33.31
N ARG A 206 -10.32 -13.86 33.89
CA ARG A 206 -11.53 -14.20 33.12
C ARG A 206 -12.23 -13.01 32.48
N SER A 207 -11.93 -11.78 32.90
CA SER A 207 -12.66 -10.59 32.45
C SER A 207 -12.62 -10.35 30.93
N PRO A 208 -11.53 -10.62 30.17
CA PRO A 208 -11.55 -10.49 28.72
C PRO A 208 -12.57 -11.42 28.07
N ALA A 209 -12.58 -12.70 28.46
CA ALA A 209 -13.50 -13.70 27.93
C ALA A 209 -14.96 -13.52 28.38
N ILE A 210 -15.21 -12.74 29.44
CA ILE A 210 -16.56 -12.34 29.85
C ILE A 210 -17.05 -11.15 29.02
N ALA A 211 -16.19 -10.17 28.77
CA ALA A 211 -16.52 -8.98 27.98
C ALA A 211 -16.71 -9.31 26.50
N GLU A 212 -15.82 -10.13 25.93
CA GLU A 212 -15.77 -10.48 24.51
C GLU A 212 -15.76 -12.01 24.31
N PRO A 213 -16.89 -12.70 24.60
CA PRO A 213 -16.89 -14.15 24.78
C PRO A 213 -16.55 -14.96 23.54
N TYR A 214 -16.87 -14.47 22.34
CA TYR A 214 -16.68 -15.19 21.08
C TYR A 214 -15.70 -14.49 20.13
N SER A 215 -14.93 -13.52 20.63
CA SER A 215 -14.04 -12.69 19.81
C SER A 215 -12.65 -12.58 20.44
N LEU A 216 -11.71 -13.43 20.00
CA LEU A 216 -10.32 -13.37 20.48
C LEU A 216 -9.67 -12.01 20.20
N SER A 217 -9.95 -11.40 19.04
CA SER A 217 -9.54 -10.01 18.76
C SER A 217 -10.18 -9.00 19.73
N GLY A 218 -11.45 -9.20 20.10
CA GLY A 218 -12.11 -8.34 21.09
C GLY A 218 -11.49 -8.48 22.48
N GLN A 219 -11.08 -9.69 22.86
CA GLN A 219 -10.37 -9.95 24.11
C GLN A 219 -9.00 -9.26 24.15
N LEU A 220 -8.24 -9.33 23.06
CA LEU A 220 -6.98 -8.57 22.94
C LEU A 220 -7.23 -7.07 23.01
N GLU A 221 -8.27 -6.54 22.37
CA GLU A 221 -8.60 -5.12 22.42
C GLU A 221 -9.05 -4.65 23.81
N PHE A 222 -9.78 -5.51 24.54
CA PHE A 222 -10.09 -5.31 25.95
C PHE A 222 -8.81 -5.23 26.78
N ILE A 223 -7.88 -6.18 26.61
CA ILE A 223 -6.59 -6.20 27.31
C ILE A 223 -5.77 -4.94 26.98
N ARG A 224 -5.70 -4.54 25.70
CA ARG A 224 -5.03 -3.31 25.25
C ARG A 224 -5.51 -2.09 26.01
N THR A 225 -6.84 -1.95 26.09
CA THR A 225 -7.49 -0.77 26.66
C THR A 225 -7.45 -0.77 28.18
N LYS A 226 -7.69 -1.93 28.81
CA LYS A 226 -7.82 -2.05 30.26
C LYS A 226 -6.50 -2.32 30.95
N TRP A 227 -5.65 -3.17 30.38
CA TRP A 227 -4.42 -3.65 31.00
C TRP A 227 -3.15 -3.10 30.36
N GLY A 228 -3.26 -2.20 29.36
CA GLY A 228 -2.12 -1.62 28.65
C GLY A 228 -0.99 -1.12 29.56
N ALA A 229 -1.34 -0.43 30.66
CA ALA A 229 -0.37 0.07 31.64
C ALA A 229 0.32 -1.05 32.45
N LEU A 230 -0.32 -2.20 32.65
CA LEU A 230 0.25 -3.35 33.36
C LEU A 230 1.19 -4.15 32.47
N ILE A 231 0.87 -4.24 31.18
CA ILE A 231 1.60 -5.08 30.23
C ILE A 231 2.77 -4.35 29.56
N GLY A 232 2.93 -3.03 29.71
CA GLY A 232 4.13 -2.30 29.29
C GLY A 232 4.61 -2.64 27.87
N ASP A 233 5.84 -3.14 27.73
CA ASP A 233 6.46 -3.50 26.43
C ASP A 233 5.69 -4.58 25.65
N TYR A 234 4.85 -5.38 26.32
CA TYR A 234 4.01 -6.39 25.66
C TYR A 234 2.86 -5.79 24.85
N LEU A 235 2.58 -4.49 25.02
CA LEU A 235 1.59 -3.77 24.22
C LEU A 235 1.91 -3.85 22.72
N TYR A 236 3.18 -3.70 22.32
CA TYR A 236 3.57 -3.77 20.91
C TYR A 236 3.30 -5.16 20.30
N ARG A 237 3.45 -6.23 21.08
CA ARG A 237 3.16 -7.60 20.62
C ARG A 237 1.66 -7.82 20.44
N LEU A 238 0.86 -7.28 21.36
CA LEU A 238 -0.59 -7.27 21.25
C LEU A 238 -1.05 -6.56 19.99
N LEU A 239 -0.49 -5.39 19.73
CA LEU A 239 -0.76 -4.62 18.53
C LEU A 239 -0.41 -5.41 17.24
N ASN A 240 0.75 -6.08 17.19
CA ASN A 240 1.11 -6.94 16.06
C ASN A 240 0.17 -8.17 15.90
N SER A 241 -0.31 -8.75 17.01
CA SER A 241 -1.28 -9.85 16.97
C SER A 241 -2.61 -9.41 16.39
N LEU A 242 -3.09 -8.22 16.77
CA LEU A 242 -4.27 -7.61 16.16
C LEU A 242 -4.09 -7.38 14.65
N ASP A 243 -2.91 -6.93 14.23
CA ASP A 243 -2.61 -6.73 12.81
C ASP A 243 -2.68 -8.04 12.01
N LEU A 244 -2.13 -9.14 12.54
CA LEU A 244 -2.22 -10.46 11.89
C LEU A 244 -3.68 -10.91 11.73
N ILE A 245 -4.52 -10.72 12.76
CA ILE A 245 -5.95 -11.04 12.69
C ILE A 245 -6.65 -10.15 11.64
N ASN A 246 -6.27 -8.88 11.54
CA ASN A 246 -6.83 -7.95 10.56
C ASN A 246 -6.42 -8.30 9.12
N GLU A 247 -5.17 -8.75 8.90
CA GLU A 247 -4.69 -9.29 7.61
C GLU A 247 -5.61 -10.43 7.12
N GLU A 248 -5.91 -11.41 7.98
CA GLU A 248 -6.76 -12.57 7.63
C GLU A 248 -8.26 -12.24 7.50
N LYS A 249 -8.73 -11.15 8.11
CA LYS A 249 -10.14 -10.71 8.04
C LYS A 249 -10.44 -9.86 6.82
N LYS A 250 -9.42 -9.31 6.15
CA LYS A 250 -9.61 -8.39 5.03
C LYS A 250 -10.21 -9.13 3.84
N ALA A 251 -11.51 -8.96 3.63
CA ALA A 251 -12.20 -9.53 2.48
C ALA A 251 -11.73 -8.87 1.17
N ILE A 252 -11.46 -9.69 0.16
CA ILE A 252 -11.07 -9.27 -1.20
C ILE A 252 -12.30 -8.63 -1.87
N TRP A 253 -12.57 -7.36 -1.60
CA TRP A 253 -13.62 -6.60 -2.28
C TRP A 253 -12.99 -5.72 -3.38
N ALA A 254 -13.32 -6.03 -4.63
CA ALA A 254 -12.93 -5.22 -5.78
C ALA A 254 -13.99 -4.12 -6.02
N GLY A 255 -13.57 -2.85 -5.93
CA GLY A 255 -14.39 -1.71 -6.36
C GLY A 255 -13.71 -0.36 -6.08
N PRO A 256 -13.83 0.63 -6.98
CA PRO A 256 -13.31 1.97 -6.72
C PRO A 256 -14.11 2.62 -5.57
N GLY A 257 -13.40 3.09 -4.54
CA GLY A 257 -13.99 3.79 -3.41
C GLY A 257 -14.63 5.14 -3.79
N PRO A 258 -15.38 5.78 -2.88
CA PRO A 258 -16.04 7.06 -3.16
C PRO A 258 -15.02 8.19 -3.43
N THR A 259 -15.34 9.06 -4.40
CA THR A 259 -14.54 10.27 -4.67
C THR A 259 -14.73 11.29 -3.55
N LEU A 260 -13.65 11.58 -2.83
CA LEU A 260 -13.59 12.56 -1.75
C LEU A 260 -13.01 13.88 -2.26
N VAL A 261 -13.46 15.00 -1.69
CA VAL A 261 -12.81 16.31 -1.89
C VAL A 261 -11.62 16.36 -0.93
N PRO A 262 -10.39 16.59 -1.43
CA PRO A 262 -9.25 16.85 -0.55
C PRO A 262 -9.57 18.03 0.37
N ASN A 263 -9.46 17.81 1.68
CA ASN A 263 -9.44 18.88 2.66
C ASN A 263 -7.99 19.03 3.06
N PHE A 264 -7.40 20.19 2.80
CA PHE A 264 -6.04 20.50 3.27
C PHE A 264 -6.11 20.56 4.80
N ASP A 265 -5.60 19.52 5.44
CA ASP A 265 -5.73 19.34 6.88
C ASP A 265 -4.74 20.29 7.61
N ILE A 266 -5.00 20.59 8.87
CA ILE A 266 -4.14 21.51 9.66
C ILE A 266 -2.69 21.00 9.74
N SER A 267 -2.47 19.68 9.61
CA SER A 267 -1.13 19.08 9.55
C SER A 267 -0.33 19.47 8.29
N GLU A 268 -0.97 19.72 7.15
CA GLU A 268 -0.27 20.22 5.95
C GLU A 268 0.16 21.69 6.09
N MET A 269 -0.40 22.42 7.07
CA MET A 269 0.06 23.78 7.42
C MET A 269 1.34 23.76 8.28
N GLU A 270 1.68 22.64 8.92
CA GLU A 270 2.90 22.49 9.72
C GLU A 270 4.13 22.10 8.87
N ASP A 271 3.91 21.64 7.63
CA ASP A 271 4.97 21.27 6.69
C ASP A 271 5.63 22.49 6.02
N ASP A 272 6.92 22.37 5.73
CA ASP A 272 7.72 23.42 5.06
C ASP A 272 7.33 23.62 3.58
N GLU A 273 7.30 24.88 3.14
CA GLU A 273 7.09 25.26 1.73
C GLU A 273 8.39 25.13 0.93
N ASN A 274 8.49 24.09 0.09
CA ASN A 274 9.69 23.75 -0.68
C ASN A 274 9.39 23.53 -2.18
N PHE A 275 8.56 24.40 -2.77
CA PHE A 275 8.24 24.37 -4.19
C PHE A 275 9.50 24.47 -5.06
N SER A 276 9.61 23.59 -6.08
CA SER A 276 10.65 23.74 -7.10
C SER A 276 10.37 24.92 -8.02
N LEU A 277 11.44 25.59 -8.44
CA LEU A 277 11.37 26.67 -9.43
C LEU A 277 11.14 26.09 -10.82
N ASP A 278 10.18 26.66 -11.54
CA ASP A 278 9.91 26.28 -12.92
C ASP A 278 10.87 27.01 -13.89
N SER A 279 11.49 26.27 -14.82
CA SER A 279 12.15 26.87 -15.98
C SER A 279 11.13 27.49 -16.93
N HIS A 280 11.55 28.47 -17.74
CA HIS A 280 10.66 29.30 -18.58
C HIS A 280 9.69 28.53 -19.50
N TRP A 281 10.03 27.30 -19.89
CA TRP A 281 9.22 26.47 -20.77
C TRP A 281 8.20 25.61 -20.00
N MET A 282 8.46 25.27 -18.73
CA MET A 282 7.66 24.33 -17.95
C MET A 282 6.19 24.75 -17.80
N PRO A 283 5.84 26.03 -17.51
CA PRO A 283 4.45 26.46 -17.43
C PRO A 283 3.71 26.35 -18.77
N ARG A 284 4.44 26.36 -19.90
CA ARG A 284 3.86 26.30 -21.25
C ARG A 284 3.70 24.88 -21.77
N THR A 285 4.05 23.87 -20.96
CA THR A 285 4.00 22.47 -21.38
C THR A 285 2.57 22.04 -21.65
N VAL A 286 2.36 21.44 -22.81
CA VAL A 286 1.13 20.78 -23.26
C VAL A 286 1.55 19.40 -23.75
N MET A 287 1.12 18.37 -23.02
CA MET A 287 1.63 17.02 -23.21
C MET A 287 0.60 16.13 -23.90
N VAL A 288 1.06 15.25 -24.78
CA VAL A 288 0.28 14.13 -25.31
C VAL A 288 0.96 12.81 -24.98
N ALA A 289 0.19 11.85 -24.47
CA ALA A 289 0.64 10.49 -24.20
C ALA A 289 0.43 9.62 -25.45
N LYS A 290 1.42 8.81 -25.80
CA LYS A 290 1.33 7.80 -26.86
C LYS A 290 1.91 6.48 -26.36
N ASN A 291 1.08 5.44 -26.33
CA ASN A 291 1.57 4.06 -26.27
C ASN A 291 2.44 3.79 -27.51
N SER A 292 3.74 3.58 -27.30
CA SER A 292 4.74 3.60 -28.38
C SER A 292 4.46 2.53 -29.43
N TYR A 293 4.27 1.28 -29.02
CA TYR A 293 4.04 0.17 -29.96
C TYR A 293 2.72 0.31 -30.72
N VAL A 294 1.64 0.66 -30.01
CA VAL A 294 0.33 0.89 -30.63
C VAL A 294 0.40 2.04 -31.64
N TRP A 295 1.09 3.13 -31.30
CA TRP A 295 1.22 4.28 -32.19
C TRP A 295 2.04 3.94 -33.43
N LEU A 296 3.17 3.25 -33.30
CA LEU A 296 3.98 2.80 -34.45
C LEU A 296 3.17 1.88 -35.39
N TYR A 297 2.36 0.98 -34.82
CA TYR A 297 1.43 0.15 -35.59
C TYR A 297 0.39 0.99 -36.34
N GLN A 298 -0.27 1.94 -35.67
CA GLN A 298 -1.25 2.84 -36.30
C GLN A 298 -0.61 3.70 -37.40
N LEU A 299 0.59 4.22 -37.18
CA LEU A 299 1.35 4.96 -38.19
C LEU A 299 1.70 4.06 -39.38
N SER A 300 2.01 2.79 -39.15
CA SER A 300 2.28 1.85 -40.24
C SER A 300 1.08 1.71 -41.17
N LEU A 301 -0.12 1.63 -40.60
CA LEU A 301 -1.38 1.60 -41.35
C LEU A 301 -1.66 2.93 -42.05
N ALA A 302 -1.48 4.06 -41.36
CA ALA A 302 -1.78 5.38 -41.89
C ALA A 302 -0.86 5.80 -43.06
N TYR A 303 0.41 5.41 -43.00
CA TYR A 303 1.42 5.77 -44.02
C TYR A 303 1.72 4.63 -45.01
N TYR A 304 0.99 3.51 -44.92
CA TYR A 304 1.13 2.34 -45.79
C TYR A 304 2.57 1.83 -45.90
N ARG A 305 3.31 1.84 -44.79
CA ARG A 305 4.70 1.36 -44.70
C ARG A 305 4.96 0.74 -43.34
N ASP A 306 5.89 -0.19 -43.24
CA ASP A 306 6.24 -0.81 -41.95
C ASP A 306 7.05 0.18 -41.09
N ILE A 307 6.50 0.57 -39.93
CA ILE A 307 7.11 1.48 -38.95
C ILE A 307 7.21 0.72 -37.63
N LYS A 308 8.43 0.32 -37.27
CA LYS A 308 8.75 -0.50 -36.09
C LYS A 308 9.63 0.23 -35.09
N HIS A 309 10.44 1.18 -35.52
CA HIS A 309 11.40 1.89 -34.68
C HIS A 309 11.06 3.37 -34.53
N LEU A 310 11.59 3.99 -33.46
CA LEU A 310 11.33 5.39 -33.12
C LEU A 310 11.83 6.37 -34.20
N ASP A 311 12.95 6.08 -34.86
CA ASP A 311 13.50 6.89 -35.95
C ASP A 311 12.64 6.85 -37.23
N GLN A 312 11.76 5.87 -37.35
CA GLN A 312 10.88 5.69 -38.52
C GLN A 312 9.57 6.48 -38.41
N ILE A 313 9.29 7.10 -37.25
CA ILE A 313 8.14 8.00 -37.07
C ILE A 313 8.25 9.13 -38.11
N PRO A 314 7.23 9.34 -38.97
CA PRO A 314 7.28 10.34 -40.03
C PRO A 314 7.42 11.76 -39.49
N ASP A 315 8.11 12.60 -40.25
CA ASP A 315 8.26 14.03 -39.92
C ASP A 315 6.92 14.76 -39.93
N GLU A 316 6.02 14.36 -40.84
CA GLU A 316 4.67 14.89 -40.98
C GLU A 316 3.82 14.67 -39.72
N GLU A 317 4.08 13.59 -38.99
CA GLU A 317 3.39 13.32 -37.73
C GLU A 317 3.89 14.25 -36.61
N LEU A 318 5.20 14.52 -36.55
CA LEU A 318 5.75 15.48 -35.61
C LEU A 318 5.28 16.91 -35.93
N ASP A 319 5.21 17.26 -37.22
CA ASP A 319 4.66 18.53 -37.69
C ASP A 319 3.18 18.67 -37.31
N LYS A 320 2.39 17.59 -37.43
CA LYS A 320 0.99 17.53 -37.01
C LYS A 320 0.84 17.77 -35.51
N LEU A 321 1.63 17.10 -34.67
CA LEU A 321 1.61 17.30 -33.22
C LEU A 321 1.95 18.74 -32.82
N ALA A 322 3.02 19.31 -33.40
CA ALA A 322 3.41 20.70 -33.15
C ALA A 322 2.31 21.68 -33.60
N ALA A 323 1.71 21.46 -34.78
CA ALA A 323 0.63 22.28 -35.30
C ALA A 323 -0.63 22.22 -34.41
N TRP A 324 -0.91 21.08 -33.80
CA TRP A 324 -2.00 20.92 -32.83
C TRP A 324 -1.77 21.65 -31.51
N GLY A 325 -0.54 22.06 -31.22
CA GLY A 325 -0.15 22.80 -30.02
C GLY A 325 0.55 21.96 -28.96
N PHE A 326 0.91 20.71 -29.28
CA PHE A 326 1.68 19.85 -28.37
C PHE A 326 3.15 20.21 -28.41
N ASN A 327 3.76 20.31 -27.23
CA ASN A 327 5.20 20.57 -27.06
C ASN A 327 5.85 19.60 -26.06
N GLY A 328 5.08 18.65 -25.52
CA GLY A 328 5.55 17.47 -24.81
C GLY A 328 4.98 16.20 -25.44
N LEU A 329 5.82 15.22 -25.73
CA LEU A 329 5.43 13.91 -26.26
C LEU A 329 5.88 12.82 -25.29
N TRP A 330 4.93 12.28 -24.53
CA TRP A 330 5.16 11.17 -23.61
C TRP A 330 5.03 9.84 -24.34
N LEU A 331 6.15 9.12 -24.42
CA LEU A 331 6.22 7.80 -25.02
C LEU A 331 6.15 6.73 -23.93
N ILE A 332 5.03 6.01 -23.89
CA ILE A 332 4.81 4.97 -22.89
C ILE A 332 5.50 3.69 -23.34
N GLY A 333 6.23 3.08 -22.42
CA GLY A 333 6.86 1.78 -22.58
C GLY A 333 7.99 1.74 -23.60
N VAL A 334 8.86 2.75 -23.57
CA VAL A 334 10.09 2.87 -24.39
C VAL A 334 11.29 2.10 -23.84
N TRP A 335 11.24 1.69 -22.59
CA TRP A 335 12.30 0.98 -21.89
C TRP A 335 12.29 -0.52 -22.20
N GLU A 336 13.44 -1.18 -22.03
CA GLU A 336 13.57 -2.63 -22.18
C GLU A 336 12.77 -3.37 -21.09
N ARG A 337 11.86 -4.23 -21.54
CA ARG A 337 10.84 -4.85 -20.68
C ARG A 337 11.25 -6.28 -20.25
N SER A 338 10.65 -6.73 -19.16
CA SER A 338 10.79 -8.09 -18.61
C SER A 338 10.32 -9.17 -19.58
N GLY A 339 11.17 -10.15 -19.88
CA GLY A 339 10.76 -11.34 -20.65
C GLY A 339 9.79 -12.21 -19.86
N ALA A 340 10.02 -12.34 -18.55
CA ALA A 340 9.16 -13.06 -17.62
C ALA A 340 7.72 -12.51 -17.60
N SER A 341 7.54 -11.19 -17.55
CA SER A 341 6.20 -10.55 -17.61
C SER A 341 5.39 -11.01 -18.83
N LYS A 342 6.05 -11.10 -20.00
CA LYS A 342 5.42 -11.61 -21.22
C LYS A 342 5.02 -13.07 -21.06
N THR A 343 5.94 -13.92 -20.61
CA THR A 343 5.71 -15.36 -20.43
C THR A 343 4.54 -15.63 -19.49
N ILE A 344 4.47 -14.92 -18.35
CA ILE A 344 3.37 -15.04 -17.38
C ILE A 344 2.02 -14.80 -18.06
N LYS A 345 1.87 -13.68 -18.78
CA LYS A 345 0.62 -13.31 -19.46
C LYS A 345 0.19 -14.33 -20.51
N GLN A 346 1.16 -14.87 -21.24
CA GLN A 346 0.91 -15.91 -22.25
C GLN A 346 0.42 -17.21 -21.60
N LEU A 347 1.05 -17.63 -20.49
CA LEU A 347 0.62 -18.79 -19.71
C LEU A 347 -0.77 -18.60 -19.07
N CYS A 348 -1.11 -17.36 -18.69
CA CYS A 348 -2.44 -17.00 -18.18
C CYS A 348 -3.51 -16.78 -19.28
N GLY A 349 -3.25 -17.23 -20.52
CA GLY A 349 -4.25 -17.29 -21.59
C GLY A 349 -4.26 -16.13 -22.60
N ASN A 350 -3.27 -15.22 -22.58
CA ASN A 350 -3.15 -14.15 -23.58
C ASN A 350 -1.90 -14.34 -24.47
N PRO A 351 -1.97 -15.14 -25.55
CA PRO A 351 -0.81 -15.49 -26.36
C PRO A 351 -0.18 -14.28 -27.08
N ASP A 352 -0.97 -13.25 -27.38
CA ASP A 352 -0.54 -12.04 -28.08
C ASP A 352 0.00 -10.94 -27.14
N ALA A 353 -0.08 -11.14 -25.82
CA ALA A 353 0.40 -10.17 -24.84
C ALA A 353 1.91 -9.91 -25.00
N VAL A 354 2.31 -8.65 -24.82
CA VAL A 354 3.70 -8.31 -24.52
C VAL A 354 3.89 -8.05 -23.02
N ALA A 355 5.16 -7.96 -22.63
CA ALA A 355 5.55 -7.55 -21.28
C ALA A 355 4.88 -6.22 -20.89
N SER A 356 4.56 -6.08 -19.61
CA SER A 356 4.05 -4.81 -19.07
C SER A 356 5.05 -3.70 -19.34
N ALA A 357 4.59 -2.53 -19.75
CA ALA A 357 5.43 -1.34 -19.87
C ALA A 357 6.08 -0.93 -18.53
N TYR A 358 5.57 -1.41 -17.39
CA TYR A 358 6.08 -1.11 -16.05
C TYR A 358 6.81 -2.28 -15.38
N SER A 359 6.87 -3.46 -16.02
CA SER A 359 7.77 -4.53 -15.61
C SER A 359 9.06 -4.44 -16.43
N LEU A 360 10.04 -3.72 -15.88
CA LEU A 360 11.25 -3.32 -16.58
C LEU A 360 12.42 -4.28 -16.31
N ARG A 361 13.14 -4.66 -17.37
CA ARG A 361 14.42 -5.34 -17.21
C ARG A 361 15.50 -4.36 -16.79
N ASN A 362 15.57 -3.22 -17.50
CA ASN A 362 16.45 -2.10 -17.20
C ASN A 362 15.94 -0.82 -17.92
N TYR A 363 16.60 0.31 -17.66
CA TYR A 363 16.28 1.62 -18.24
C TYR A 363 17.03 1.92 -19.56
N GLY A 364 17.37 0.89 -20.34
CA GLY A 364 17.82 1.04 -21.72
C GLY A 364 16.64 1.22 -22.68
N ILE A 365 16.81 1.98 -23.76
CA ILE A 365 15.78 2.07 -24.82
C ILE A 365 15.62 0.69 -25.48
N ALA A 366 14.37 0.23 -25.60
CA ALA A 366 14.08 -1.12 -26.06
C ALA A 366 14.71 -1.41 -27.43
N VAL A 367 15.36 -2.57 -27.55
CA VAL A 367 16.07 -2.95 -28.78
C VAL A 367 15.09 -3.07 -29.96
N ASP A 368 13.88 -3.57 -29.71
CA ASP A 368 12.84 -3.71 -30.73
C ASP A 368 12.18 -2.38 -31.15
N LEU A 369 12.49 -1.28 -30.46
CA LEU A 369 12.16 0.09 -30.86
C LEU A 369 13.32 0.80 -31.58
N GLY A 370 14.42 0.08 -31.85
CA GLY A 370 15.62 0.59 -32.53
C GLY A 370 16.73 1.09 -31.58
N GLY A 371 16.55 0.94 -30.26
CA GLY A 371 17.54 1.29 -29.25
C GLY A 371 17.90 2.78 -29.19
N GLU A 372 19.04 3.06 -28.56
CA GLU A 372 19.51 4.43 -28.30
C GLU A 372 19.66 5.29 -29.56
N ALA A 373 20.12 4.70 -30.66
CA ALA A 373 20.32 5.43 -31.92
C ALA A 373 18.99 5.92 -32.51
N ALA A 374 17.94 5.09 -32.45
CA ALA A 374 16.62 5.45 -32.95
C ALA A 374 15.97 6.53 -32.08
N PHE A 375 16.12 6.41 -30.75
CA PHE A 375 15.68 7.40 -29.79
C PHE A 375 16.33 8.77 -30.02
N GLU A 376 17.66 8.81 -30.14
CA GLU A 376 18.42 10.04 -30.37
C GLU A 376 18.01 10.75 -31.66
N ASN A 377 17.77 9.99 -32.73
CA ASN A 377 17.23 10.53 -33.97
C ASN A 377 15.85 11.20 -33.76
N LEU A 378 14.91 10.49 -33.14
CA LEU A 378 13.57 11.02 -32.87
C LEU A 378 13.64 12.26 -31.98
N ARG A 379 14.44 12.22 -30.91
CA ARG A 379 14.61 13.33 -29.96
C ARG A 379 15.05 14.59 -30.68
N ASN A 380 16.04 14.50 -31.56
CA ASN A 380 16.55 15.64 -32.31
C ASN A 380 15.50 16.22 -33.28
N ARG A 381 14.76 15.36 -34.00
CA ARG A 381 13.70 15.80 -34.93
C ARG A 381 12.49 16.40 -34.21
N ALA A 382 12.12 15.87 -33.05
CA ALA A 382 11.08 16.42 -32.20
C ALA A 382 11.49 17.78 -31.62
N TRP A 383 12.74 17.89 -31.15
CA TRP A 383 13.27 19.12 -30.58
C TRP A 383 13.29 20.28 -31.59
N GLN A 384 13.63 20.02 -32.86
CA GLN A 384 13.57 21.02 -33.94
C GLN A 384 12.16 21.62 -34.13
N ARG A 385 11.12 20.89 -33.71
CA ARG A 385 9.72 21.31 -33.77
C ARG A 385 9.20 21.84 -32.44
N GLY A 386 10.08 22.02 -31.45
CA GLY A 386 9.74 22.49 -30.11
C GLY A 386 9.09 21.43 -29.22
N ILE A 387 9.14 20.15 -29.61
CA ILE A 387 8.58 19.04 -28.85
C ILE A 387 9.68 18.42 -27.96
N ARG A 388 9.43 18.40 -26.66
CA ARG A 388 10.22 17.67 -25.66
C ARG A 388 9.71 16.25 -25.53
N LEU A 389 10.60 15.28 -25.58
CA LEU A 389 10.21 13.91 -25.26
C LEU A 389 10.04 13.74 -23.75
N ALA A 390 9.06 12.94 -23.36
CA ALA A 390 8.80 12.55 -21.99
C ALA A 390 8.76 11.02 -21.88
N SER A 391 9.11 10.50 -20.70
CA SER A 391 9.07 9.07 -20.41
C SER A 391 8.43 8.80 -19.05
N ASP A 392 7.90 7.60 -18.89
CA ASP A 392 7.65 7.02 -17.57
C ASP A 392 8.95 6.71 -16.86
N MET A 393 8.90 6.72 -15.53
CA MET A 393 9.89 6.11 -14.66
C MET A 393 9.17 5.43 -13.50
N VAL A 394 9.53 4.18 -13.21
CA VAL A 394 8.93 3.33 -12.18
C VAL A 394 10.00 3.07 -11.11
N PRO A 395 10.08 3.89 -10.05
CA PRO A 395 11.12 3.75 -9.03
C PRO A 395 10.79 2.68 -7.99
N ASN A 396 9.53 2.26 -7.87
CA ASN A 396 9.08 1.41 -6.77
C ASN A 396 9.61 -0.03 -6.87
N HIS A 397 9.70 -0.56 -8.09
CA HIS A 397 10.00 -1.97 -8.34
C HIS A 397 10.72 -2.16 -9.68
N MET A 398 11.27 -3.35 -9.89
CA MET A 398 11.83 -3.80 -11.16
C MET A 398 11.08 -5.05 -11.66
N GLY A 399 11.26 -5.47 -12.90
CA GLY A 399 10.77 -6.79 -13.36
C GLY A 399 11.43 -7.93 -12.60
N ILE A 400 10.72 -9.06 -12.42
CA ILE A 400 11.24 -10.22 -11.66
C ILE A 400 12.50 -10.85 -12.28
N ASP A 401 12.73 -10.65 -13.57
CA ASP A 401 13.91 -11.07 -14.33
C ASP A 401 14.85 -9.91 -14.68
N SER A 402 14.72 -8.78 -13.98
CA SER A 402 15.58 -7.61 -14.18
C SER A 402 17.03 -7.91 -13.83
N ASP A 403 17.95 -7.16 -14.44
CA ASP A 403 19.39 -7.30 -14.18
C ASP A 403 19.70 -7.09 -12.67
N TRP A 404 18.87 -6.30 -11.97
CA TRP A 404 18.98 -6.08 -10.53
C TRP A 404 18.55 -7.30 -9.71
N VAL A 405 17.46 -7.99 -10.05
CA VAL A 405 17.05 -9.22 -9.32
C VAL A 405 18.07 -10.34 -9.54
N LEU A 406 18.65 -10.42 -10.73
CA LEU A 406 19.65 -11.45 -11.06
C LEU A 406 20.94 -11.23 -10.27
N HIS A 407 21.46 -9.99 -10.25
CA HIS A 407 22.81 -9.69 -9.75
C HIS A 407 22.87 -9.04 -8.35
N HIS A 408 21.77 -8.44 -7.89
CA HIS A 408 21.65 -7.75 -6.60
C HIS A 408 20.37 -8.17 -5.84
N PRO A 409 20.19 -9.46 -5.53
CA PRO A 409 18.97 -9.93 -4.86
C PRO A 409 18.77 -9.38 -3.43
N ASP A 410 19.80 -8.78 -2.84
CA ASP A 410 19.79 -8.08 -1.55
C ASP A 410 19.20 -6.66 -1.62
N TRP A 411 18.99 -6.13 -2.83
CA TRP A 411 18.33 -4.83 -3.04
C TRP A 411 16.80 -4.88 -2.93
N PHE A 412 16.23 -6.07 -2.73
CA PHE A 412 14.80 -6.30 -2.74
C PHE A 412 14.30 -6.77 -1.38
N LEU A 413 13.08 -6.37 -1.04
CA LEU A 413 12.40 -6.88 0.14
C LEU A 413 12.22 -8.39 0.00
N SER A 414 12.78 -9.16 0.93
CA SER A 414 12.76 -10.61 0.86
C SER A 414 12.77 -11.28 2.23
N VAL A 415 12.36 -12.53 2.25
CA VAL A 415 12.45 -13.43 3.41
C VAL A 415 13.11 -14.75 2.98
N PRO A 416 13.82 -15.45 3.89
CA PRO A 416 14.56 -16.68 3.55
C PRO A 416 13.65 -17.92 3.43
N TYR A 417 12.36 -17.80 3.73
CA TYR A 417 11.37 -18.88 3.69
C TYR A 417 10.06 -18.37 3.09
N SER A 418 9.21 -19.29 2.61
CA SER A 418 7.87 -18.91 2.13
C SER A 418 7.06 -18.33 3.31
N PRO A 419 6.54 -17.08 3.22
CA PRO A 419 5.81 -16.45 4.31
C PRO A 419 4.50 -17.17 4.64
N PHE A 420 3.93 -17.86 3.65
CA PHE A 420 2.75 -18.70 3.81
C PHE A 420 3.06 -20.13 3.37
N PRO A 421 2.86 -21.13 4.25
CA PRO A 421 3.09 -22.54 3.94
C PRO A 421 2.20 -23.12 2.82
N ALA A 422 1.10 -22.44 2.50
CA ALA A 422 0.20 -22.85 1.42
C ALA A 422 0.73 -22.50 0.02
N TYR A 423 1.68 -21.58 -0.09
CA TYR A 423 2.24 -21.19 -1.39
C TYR A 423 3.08 -22.30 -1.99
N SER A 424 2.93 -22.47 -3.29
CA SER A 424 3.61 -23.47 -4.10
C SER A 424 4.34 -22.82 -5.27
N PHE A 425 5.59 -23.19 -5.48
CA PHE A 425 6.48 -22.58 -6.49
C PHE A 425 7.08 -23.67 -7.38
N ASN A 426 6.23 -24.53 -7.94
CA ASN A 426 6.65 -25.69 -8.73
C ASN A 426 6.51 -25.46 -10.24
N GLY A 427 6.02 -24.28 -10.62
CA GLY A 427 5.81 -23.85 -12.00
C GLY A 427 7.07 -23.69 -12.84
N THR A 428 6.90 -23.00 -13.96
CA THR A 428 7.98 -22.81 -14.96
C THR A 428 9.05 -21.85 -14.44
N ASN A 429 10.33 -22.15 -14.71
CA ASN A 429 11.41 -21.20 -14.48
C ASN A 429 11.29 -20.03 -15.46
N LEU A 430 11.13 -18.81 -14.93
CA LEU A 430 10.98 -17.58 -15.69
C LEU A 430 12.30 -16.81 -15.87
N SER A 431 13.39 -17.30 -15.30
CA SER A 431 14.70 -16.67 -15.41
C SER A 431 15.26 -16.77 -16.83
N PRO A 432 15.90 -15.71 -17.35
CA PRO A 432 16.67 -15.74 -18.59
C PRO A 432 18.09 -16.30 -18.40
N ASP A 433 18.53 -16.53 -17.17
CA ASP A 433 19.84 -17.11 -16.82
C ASP A 433 19.65 -18.50 -16.22
N ASP A 434 20.28 -19.52 -16.82
CA ASP A 434 20.18 -20.92 -16.39
C ASP A 434 20.78 -21.19 -14.99
N HIS A 435 21.60 -20.28 -14.45
CA HIS A 435 22.14 -20.40 -13.09
C HIS A 435 21.18 -19.90 -12.02
N ILE A 436 20.14 -19.16 -12.40
CA ILE A 436 19.15 -18.59 -11.49
C ILE A 436 17.78 -19.16 -11.81
N GLY A 437 17.07 -19.63 -10.80
CA GLY A 437 15.66 -20.00 -10.89
C GLY A 437 14.77 -18.86 -10.42
N ILE A 438 13.77 -18.47 -11.20
CA ILE A 438 12.70 -17.54 -10.81
C ILE A 438 11.36 -18.25 -11.00
N TYR A 439 10.60 -18.38 -9.92
CA TYR A 439 9.32 -19.09 -9.91
C TYR A 439 8.26 -18.25 -9.21
N ILE A 440 7.14 -18.00 -9.90
CA ILE A 440 5.95 -17.41 -9.28
C ILE A 440 5.07 -18.51 -8.68
N GLU A 441 4.09 -18.12 -7.87
CA GLU A 441 3.19 -19.05 -7.21
C GLU A 441 2.23 -19.73 -8.23
N ASP A 442 1.99 -21.03 -8.05
CA ASP A 442 1.32 -21.89 -9.03
C ASP A 442 -0.15 -21.46 -9.32
N HIS A 443 -0.87 -20.90 -8.34
CA HIS A 443 -2.25 -20.42 -8.49
C HIS A 443 -2.36 -19.07 -9.23
N TYR A 444 -1.25 -18.40 -9.54
CA TYR A 444 -1.30 -17.26 -10.46
C TYR A 444 -1.77 -17.66 -11.86
N TYR A 445 -1.46 -18.89 -12.29
CA TYR A 445 -1.76 -19.35 -13.64
C TYR A 445 -3.25 -19.61 -13.86
N ASP A 446 -3.96 -20.10 -12.85
CA ASP A 446 -5.40 -20.36 -12.87
C ASP A 446 -6.24 -19.28 -12.16
N ARG A 447 -5.57 -18.30 -11.53
CA ARG A 447 -6.15 -17.14 -10.84
C ARG A 447 -7.01 -17.50 -9.63
N THR A 448 -6.73 -18.64 -8.98
CA THR A 448 -7.44 -19.01 -7.75
C THR A 448 -6.86 -18.36 -6.50
N ASP A 449 -5.58 -17.95 -6.55
CA ASP A 449 -4.90 -17.18 -5.49
C ASP A 449 -3.70 -16.40 -6.05
N ALA A 450 -3.07 -15.56 -5.22
CA ALA A 450 -1.89 -14.78 -5.56
C ALA A 450 -0.94 -14.63 -4.35
N ALA A 451 0.29 -15.12 -4.48
CA ALA A 451 1.29 -14.92 -3.43
C ALA A 451 1.85 -13.50 -3.39
N VAL A 452 2.13 -13.00 -2.19
CA VAL A 452 2.84 -11.72 -2.00
C VAL A 452 4.32 -11.77 -2.42
N VAL A 453 4.87 -12.96 -2.67
CA VAL A 453 6.29 -13.19 -3.02
C VAL A 453 6.44 -14.14 -4.21
N PHE A 454 7.57 -14.06 -4.89
CA PHE A 454 8.09 -15.09 -5.81
C PHE A 454 9.38 -15.69 -5.26
N LYS A 455 9.71 -16.91 -5.70
CA LYS A 455 10.91 -17.63 -5.30
C LYS A 455 12.04 -17.38 -6.28
N ARG A 456 13.20 -16.93 -5.76
CA ARG A 456 14.49 -16.88 -6.47
C ARG A 456 15.42 -17.93 -5.89
N VAL A 457 16.09 -18.70 -6.74
CA VAL A 457 17.11 -19.67 -6.35
C VAL A 457 18.37 -19.40 -7.15
N ASP A 458 19.51 -19.26 -6.49
CA ASP A 458 20.81 -19.33 -7.14
C ASP A 458 21.31 -20.78 -7.06
N PHE A 459 21.40 -21.46 -8.21
CA PHE A 459 21.79 -22.87 -8.25
C PHE A 459 23.28 -23.10 -7.95
N GLN A 460 24.13 -22.08 -8.04
CA GLN A 460 25.55 -22.20 -7.71
C GLN A 460 25.79 -22.10 -6.20
N SER A 461 25.18 -21.11 -5.55
CA SER A 461 25.35 -20.90 -4.10
C SER A 461 24.35 -21.68 -3.24
N GLY A 462 23.23 -22.12 -3.81
CA GLY A 462 22.09 -22.68 -3.09
C GLY A 462 21.22 -21.62 -2.39
N ASP A 463 21.53 -20.32 -2.56
CA ASP A 463 20.78 -19.23 -1.96
C ASP A 463 19.33 -19.21 -2.48
N THR A 464 18.37 -19.40 -1.57
CA THR A 464 16.95 -19.36 -1.89
C THR A 464 16.32 -18.20 -1.14
N ARG A 465 15.65 -17.32 -1.88
CA ARG A 465 14.95 -16.15 -1.33
C ARG A 465 13.53 -16.09 -1.85
N PHE A 466 12.64 -15.57 -1.01
CA PHE A 466 11.27 -15.25 -1.39
C PHE A 466 11.15 -13.73 -1.41
N ILE A 467 11.13 -13.17 -2.61
CA ILE A 467 11.19 -11.73 -2.87
C ILE A 467 9.76 -11.21 -3.05
N TYR A 468 9.43 -10.11 -2.38
CA TYR A 468 8.09 -9.52 -2.47
C TYR A 468 7.85 -8.90 -3.85
N HIS A 469 6.63 -9.09 -4.34
CA HIS A 469 6.14 -8.40 -5.53
C HIS A 469 5.87 -6.93 -5.24
N GLY A 470 5.92 -6.06 -6.25
CA GLY A 470 5.47 -4.67 -6.10
C GLY A 470 3.99 -4.61 -5.71
N ASN A 471 3.63 -3.71 -4.80
CA ASN A 471 2.28 -3.57 -4.28
C ASN A 471 2.02 -2.14 -3.76
N ASP A 472 0.79 -1.66 -3.89
CA ASP A 472 0.30 -0.36 -3.43
C ASP A 472 -0.63 -0.44 -2.19
N GLY A 473 -0.82 -1.64 -1.63
CA GLY A 473 -1.73 -1.95 -0.53
C GLY A 473 -3.10 -2.47 -0.97
N THR A 474 -3.30 -2.70 -2.28
CA THR A 474 -4.46 -3.44 -2.80
C THR A 474 -4.30 -4.95 -2.61
N SER A 475 -5.40 -5.70 -2.77
CA SER A 475 -5.41 -7.15 -2.45
C SER A 475 -4.62 -8.03 -3.42
N MET A 476 -4.34 -7.56 -4.63
CA MET A 476 -3.59 -8.32 -5.65
C MET A 476 -2.24 -7.64 -5.92
N PRO A 477 -1.11 -8.27 -5.57
CA PRO A 477 0.21 -7.73 -5.89
C PRO A 477 0.51 -7.79 -7.41
N TRP A 478 1.46 -6.99 -7.86
CA TRP A 478 1.94 -6.98 -9.25
C TRP A 478 2.93 -8.12 -9.49
N ASN A 479 2.40 -9.29 -9.85
CA ASN A 479 3.09 -10.57 -9.90
C ASN A 479 4.29 -10.68 -10.88
N ASP A 480 4.46 -9.72 -11.77
CA ASP A 480 5.59 -9.64 -12.70
C ASP A 480 6.65 -8.61 -12.27
N THR A 481 6.58 -8.13 -11.04
CA THR A 481 7.50 -7.13 -10.48
C THR A 481 8.12 -7.58 -9.15
N ALA A 482 9.25 -6.97 -8.78
CA ALA A 482 10.02 -7.21 -7.56
C ALA A 482 10.23 -5.89 -6.80
N GLN A 483 9.78 -5.84 -5.55
CA GLN A 483 9.78 -4.64 -4.72
C GLN A 483 11.18 -4.32 -4.17
N LEU A 484 11.65 -3.10 -4.43
CA LEU A 484 12.93 -2.61 -3.93
C LEU A 484 12.87 -2.28 -2.43
N ASP A 485 13.97 -2.52 -1.72
CA ASP A 485 14.13 -2.19 -0.31
C ASP A 485 14.72 -0.78 -0.13
N TYR A 486 13.84 0.20 0.07
CA TYR A 486 14.21 1.58 0.36
C TYR A 486 14.74 1.81 1.77
N LEU A 487 14.84 0.80 2.65
CA LEU A 487 15.65 0.96 3.88
C LEU A 487 17.15 0.90 3.57
N ASN A 488 17.54 0.23 2.48
CA ASN A 488 18.92 0.18 2.03
C ASN A 488 19.34 1.51 1.36
N THR A 489 20.36 2.16 1.91
CA THR A 489 20.92 3.42 1.37
C THR A 489 21.49 3.27 -0.03
N GLU A 490 22.10 2.11 -0.34
CA GLU A 490 22.68 1.86 -1.66
C GLU A 490 21.60 1.75 -2.73
N VAL A 491 20.46 1.15 -2.40
CA VAL A 491 19.28 1.07 -3.28
C VAL A 491 18.75 2.45 -3.58
N ARG A 492 18.58 3.31 -2.56
CA ARG A 492 18.12 4.69 -2.76
C ARG A 492 19.04 5.47 -3.70
N GLU A 493 20.35 5.38 -3.50
CA GLU A 493 21.32 6.04 -4.38
C GLU A 493 21.31 5.46 -5.81
N ALA A 494 21.23 4.13 -5.96
CA ALA A 494 21.15 3.49 -7.28
C ALA A 494 19.90 3.92 -8.06
N VAL A 495 18.76 4.03 -7.38
CA VAL A 495 17.52 4.56 -7.98
C VAL A 495 17.68 6.04 -8.33
N ILE A 496 18.23 6.88 -7.46
CA ILE A 496 18.48 8.31 -7.76
C ILE A 496 19.37 8.45 -9.00
N GLN A 497 20.46 7.69 -9.10
CA GLN A 497 21.34 7.71 -10.27
C GLN A 497 20.62 7.27 -11.55
N THR A 498 19.70 6.30 -11.43
CA THR A 498 18.85 5.87 -12.54
C THR A 498 17.87 6.97 -12.96
N ILE A 499 17.26 7.68 -12.00
CA ILE A 499 16.41 8.84 -12.29
C ILE A 499 17.20 9.94 -12.99
N LEU A 500 18.41 10.25 -12.52
CA LEU A 500 19.30 11.23 -13.15
C LEU A 500 19.72 10.79 -14.56
N HIS A 501 19.95 9.49 -14.78
CA HIS A 501 20.19 8.94 -16.10
C HIS A 501 18.99 9.15 -17.04
N VAL A 502 17.78 8.85 -16.58
CA VAL A 502 16.54 9.09 -17.33
C VAL A 502 16.34 10.58 -17.63
N ALA A 503 16.56 11.46 -16.65
CA ALA A 503 16.45 12.92 -16.79
C ALA A 503 17.36 13.49 -17.88
N ARG A 504 18.58 12.95 -18.02
CA ARG A 504 19.51 13.34 -19.08
C ARG A 504 19.01 12.96 -20.49
N LYS A 505 18.15 11.96 -20.60
CA LYS A 505 17.52 11.55 -21.87
C LYS A 505 16.20 12.28 -22.12
N PHE A 506 15.36 12.39 -21.08
CA PHE A 506 14.01 12.90 -21.14
C PHE A 506 13.85 14.11 -20.20
N PRO A 507 13.70 15.34 -20.74
CA PRO A 507 13.52 16.54 -19.92
C PRO A 507 12.15 16.60 -19.21
N ILE A 508 11.25 15.65 -19.47
CA ILE A 508 9.98 15.50 -18.77
C ILE A 508 9.90 14.05 -18.28
N ILE A 509 9.76 13.85 -16.98
CA ILE A 509 9.63 12.51 -16.38
C ILE A 509 8.30 12.43 -15.66
N ARG A 510 7.55 11.37 -15.92
CA ARG A 510 6.37 10.99 -15.13
C ARG A 510 6.72 9.80 -14.25
N PHE A 511 6.63 9.98 -12.94
CA PHE A 511 6.84 8.91 -11.96
C PHE A 511 5.54 8.15 -11.72
N ASP A 512 5.58 6.84 -11.96
CA ASP A 512 4.48 5.92 -11.70
C ASP A 512 4.31 5.66 -10.20
N ALA A 513 3.05 5.59 -9.74
CA ALA A 513 2.69 5.25 -8.37
C ALA A 513 3.57 5.93 -7.29
N ALA A 514 3.89 7.22 -7.49
CA ALA A 514 4.90 7.92 -6.71
C ALA A 514 4.56 7.97 -5.21
N MET A 515 3.26 7.97 -4.87
CA MET A 515 2.76 7.93 -3.50
C MET A 515 3.24 6.71 -2.70
N THR A 516 3.54 5.58 -3.35
CA THR A 516 4.02 4.36 -2.68
C THR A 516 5.38 4.51 -2.03
N LEU A 517 6.19 5.46 -2.53
CA LEU A 517 7.55 5.73 -2.04
C LEU A 517 7.66 6.96 -1.14
N ALA A 518 6.58 7.72 -0.95
CA ALA A 518 6.56 8.72 0.11
C ALA A 518 6.80 8.02 1.45
N LYS A 519 7.72 8.54 2.26
CA LYS A 519 8.23 7.88 3.47
C LYS A 519 7.12 7.35 4.39
N LYS A 520 6.05 8.14 4.59
CA LYS A 520 4.85 7.76 5.35
C LYS A 520 4.15 6.51 4.80
N HIS A 521 3.98 6.43 3.49
CA HIS A 521 3.29 5.29 2.86
C HIS A 521 4.20 4.10 2.70
N TYR A 522 5.48 4.30 2.40
CA TYR A 522 6.45 3.22 2.36
C TYR A 522 6.50 2.52 3.73
N GLN A 523 6.52 3.27 4.83
CA GLN A 523 6.38 2.72 6.18
C GLN A 523 5.07 1.95 6.34
N ARG A 524 3.92 2.59 6.09
CA ARG A 524 2.59 1.97 6.23
C ARG A 524 2.46 0.64 5.45
N LEU A 525 3.04 0.56 4.25
CA LEU A 525 2.92 -0.60 3.38
C LEU A 525 3.88 -1.73 3.78
N TRP A 526 5.16 -1.40 3.97
CA TRP A 526 6.22 -2.40 4.07
C TRP A 526 6.76 -2.62 5.49
N PHE A 527 6.62 -1.63 6.36
CA PHE A 527 7.12 -1.63 7.74
C PHE A 527 6.09 -0.95 8.68
N PRO A 528 4.83 -1.43 8.71
CA PRO A 528 3.75 -0.76 9.42
C PRO A 528 4.09 -0.60 10.89
N GLU A 529 3.59 0.48 11.52
CA GLU A 529 3.71 0.60 12.96
C GLU A 529 2.86 -0.48 13.63
N PRO A 530 3.32 -1.07 14.76
CA PRO A 530 2.53 -2.05 15.48
C PRO A 530 1.10 -1.58 15.74
N GLY A 531 0.11 -2.34 15.29
CA GLY A 531 -1.32 -2.04 15.44
C GLY A 531 -1.94 -1.29 14.27
N THR A 532 -1.16 -1.06 13.20
CA THR A 532 -1.61 -0.39 11.97
C THR A 532 -1.38 -1.24 10.72
N GLY A 533 -0.92 -2.48 10.88
CA GLY A 533 -0.68 -3.45 9.80
C GLY A 533 -1.96 -3.88 9.06
N GLY A 534 -1.81 -4.80 8.11
CA GLY A 534 -2.93 -5.23 7.25
C GLY A 534 -2.92 -4.67 5.83
N ALA A 535 -1.92 -3.88 5.45
CA ALA A 535 -1.79 -3.38 4.08
C ALA A 535 -1.27 -4.46 3.13
N ILE A 536 -0.12 -5.05 3.45
CA ILE A 536 0.52 -6.13 2.69
C ILE A 536 0.64 -7.33 3.63
N PRO A 537 0.06 -8.50 3.27
CA PRO A 537 0.15 -9.71 4.09
C PRO A 537 1.60 -10.05 4.44
N SER A 538 1.80 -10.58 5.65
CA SER A 538 3.10 -10.92 6.25
C SER A 538 4.08 -9.76 6.43
N ARG A 539 3.65 -8.49 6.34
CA ARG A 539 4.52 -7.34 6.63
C ARG A 539 4.38 -6.82 8.06
N ALA A 540 3.27 -7.10 8.75
CA ALA A 540 3.12 -6.74 10.17
C ALA A 540 4.23 -7.33 11.07
N GLU A 541 4.70 -8.55 10.77
CA GLU A 541 5.82 -9.20 11.46
C GLU A 541 7.18 -8.49 11.29
N ARG A 542 7.28 -7.57 10.32
CA ARG A 542 8.46 -6.73 10.07
C ARG A 542 8.19 -5.25 10.38
N GLY A 543 7.13 -4.97 11.12
CA GLY A 543 6.76 -3.61 11.52
C GLY A 543 7.85 -2.90 12.31
N LEU A 544 7.95 -1.58 12.14
CA LEU A 544 8.89 -0.71 12.84
C LEU A 544 8.11 0.42 13.50
N THR A 545 8.49 0.79 14.72
CA THR A 545 7.95 2.03 15.32
C THR A 545 8.38 3.24 14.50
N LYS A 546 7.65 4.35 14.60
CA LYS A 546 8.01 5.60 13.90
C LYS A 546 9.46 6.01 14.13
N GLU A 547 9.92 5.98 15.38
CA GLU A 547 11.29 6.33 15.76
C GLU A 547 12.34 5.38 15.14
N GLN A 548 12.08 4.08 15.13
CA GLN A 548 12.98 3.09 14.54
C GLN A 548 13.07 3.26 13.03
N PHE A 549 11.93 3.45 12.37
CA PHE A 549 11.85 3.68 10.94
C PHE A 549 12.53 4.98 10.52
N ASP A 550 12.27 6.08 11.24
CA ASP A 550 12.90 7.38 10.96
C ASP A 550 14.42 7.35 11.18
N LYS A 551 14.94 6.44 12.01
CA LYS A 551 16.39 6.25 12.17
C LYS A 551 17.05 5.60 10.95
N VAL A 552 16.38 4.65 10.29
CA VAL A 552 16.92 3.91 9.13
C VAL A 552 16.56 4.55 7.79
N PHE A 553 15.47 5.32 7.76
CA PHE A 553 15.02 6.09 6.60
C PHE A 553 14.83 7.57 7.02
N PRO A 554 15.92 8.30 7.32
CA PRO A 554 15.82 9.63 7.91
C PRO A 554 15.28 10.69 6.95
N ILE A 555 15.71 10.66 5.70
CA ILE A 555 15.40 11.67 4.68
C ILE A 555 14.26 11.17 3.81
N GLU A 556 13.34 12.05 3.45
CA GLU A 556 12.28 11.75 2.49
C GLU A 556 12.87 11.57 1.09
N PHE A 557 12.66 10.39 0.49
CA PHE A 557 13.31 10.01 -0.77
C PHE A 557 13.00 10.98 -1.91
N TRP A 558 11.74 11.38 -2.04
CA TRP A 558 11.35 12.31 -3.10
C TRP A 558 11.95 13.70 -2.93
N ARG A 559 12.12 14.16 -1.69
CA ARG A 559 12.80 15.45 -1.42
C ARG A 559 14.24 15.40 -1.92
N GLU A 560 14.94 14.31 -1.61
CA GLU A 560 16.31 14.08 -2.08
C GLU A 560 16.38 14.00 -3.61
N VAL A 561 15.45 13.29 -4.27
CA VAL A 561 15.36 13.24 -5.73
C VAL A 561 15.21 14.63 -6.34
N VAL A 562 14.29 15.45 -5.81
CA VAL A 562 14.05 16.80 -6.34
C VAL A 562 15.29 17.68 -6.16
N ASP A 563 15.95 17.64 -5.00
CA ASP A 563 17.16 18.42 -4.73
C ASP A 563 18.30 18.04 -5.67
N ARG A 564 18.53 16.73 -5.86
CA ARG A 564 19.55 16.19 -6.76
C ARG A 564 19.25 16.55 -8.22
N VAL A 565 17.99 16.47 -8.65
CA VAL A 565 17.57 16.90 -10.00
C VAL A 565 17.82 18.38 -10.21
N ALA A 566 17.44 19.24 -9.23
CA ALA A 566 17.67 20.67 -9.32
C ALA A 566 19.17 21.02 -9.39
N GLN A 567 20.03 20.26 -8.71
CA GLN A 567 21.47 20.49 -8.70
C GLN A 567 22.17 19.94 -9.95
N GLU A 568 21.81 18.74 -10.41
CA GLU A 568 22.57 18.02 -11.43
C GLU A 568 21.97 18.10 -12.84
N VAL A 569 20.64 18.26 -12.95
CA VAL A 569 19.88 18.27 -14.21
C VAL A 569 18.68 19.26 -14.12
N PRO A 570 18.92 20.56 -13.84
CA PRO A 570 17.88 21.54 -13.48
C PRO A 570 16.77 21.77 -14.53
N GLU A 571 17.03 21.47 -15.80
CA GLU A 571 16.04 21.63 -16.89
C GLU A 571 15.10 20.41 -17.02
N THR A 572 14.82 19.73 -15.91
CA THR A 572 13.97 18.52 -15.88
C THR A 572 12.65 18.79 -15.17
N LEU A 573 11.54 18.59 -15.89
CA LEU A 573 10.20 18.68 -15.36
C LEU A 573 9.77 17.34 -14.76
N LEU A 574 9.50 17.32 -13.45
CA LEU A 574 9.09 16.13 -12.71
C LEU A 574 7.57 16.10 -12.46
N LEU A 575 6.89 15.06 -12.94
CA LEU A 575 5.47 14.81 -12.76
C LEU A 575 5.29 13.62 -11.82
N ALA A 576 4.61 13.79 -10.70
CA ALA A 576 4.21 12.69 -9.84
C ALA A 576 2.80 12.20 -10.19
N GLU A 577 2.66 10.92 -10.50
CA GLU A 577 1.38 10.26 -10.29
C GLU A 577 1.24 9.93 -8.79
N ALA A 578 0.55 10.81 -8.08
CA ALA A 578 0.22 10.59 -6.69
C ALA A 578 -1.29 10.75 -6.49
N PHE A 579 -1.84 9.91 -5.62
CA PHE A 579 -3.23 9.93 -5.18
C PHE A 579 -3.26 9.99 -3.65
N TRP A 580 -4.41 9.65 -3.05
CA TRP A 580 -4.59 9.61 -1.59
C TRP A 580 -4.53 10.97 -0.89
N LEU A 581 -4.99 12.03 -1.57
CA LEU A 581 -5.05 13.40 -1.04
C LEU A 581 -3.66 13.97 -0.74
N MET A 582 -2.62 13.48 -1.43
CA MET A 582 -1.23 13.90 -1.23
C MET A 582 -0.76 14.95 -2.25
N GLU A 583 -1.65 15.46 -3.09
CA GLU A 583 -1.28 16.33 -4.19
C GLU A 583 -0.55 17.58 -3.68
N GLY A 584 -1.07 18.19 -2.60
CA GLY A 584 -0.43 19.30 -1.89
C GLY A 584 0.93 18.92 -1.34
N TYR A 585 1.03 17.80 -0.61
CA TYR A 585 2.29 17.29 -0.06
C TYR A 585 3.39 17.10 -1.12
N PHE A 586 3.06 16.48 -2.26
CA PHE A 586 4.04 16.22 -3.32
C PHE A 586 4.61 17.50 -3.94
N VAL A 587 3.79 18.53 -4.12
CA VAL A 587 4.24 19.75 -4.80
C VAL A 587 4.77 20.81 -3.85
N ARG A 588 4.12 20.98 -2.68
CA ARG A 588 4.47 21.99 -1.68
C ARG A 588 5.63 21.51 -0.80
N THR A 589 5.52 20.32 -0.21
CA THR A 589 6.50 19.81 0.75
C THR A 589 7.67 19.10 0.04
N LEU A 590 7.37 18.18 -0.88
CA LEU A 590 8.41 17.40 -1.59
C LEU A 590 9.02 18.12 -2.78
N GLY A 591 8.37 19.18 -3.27
CA GLY A 591 8.87 20.01 -4.36
C GLY A 591 8.74 19.41 -5.76
N MET A 592 7.89 18.40 -5.97
CA MET A 592 7.59 17.95 -7.34
C MET A 592 7.03 19.11 -8.16
N HIS A 593 7.49 19.21 -9.42
CA HIS A 593 7.06 20.32 -10.26
C HIS A 593 5.56 20.24 -10.56
N ARG A 594 5.07 19.02 -10.81
CA ARG A 594 3.68 18.73 -11.17
C ARG A 594 3.18 17.46 -10.49
N VAL A 595 1.87 17.40 -10.25
CA VAL A 595 1.17 16.23 -9.68
C VAL A 595 -0.16 15.99 -10.39
N TYR A 596 -0.55 14.73 -10.52
CA TYR A 596 -1.82 14.37 -11.16
C TYR A 596 -3.03 14.92 -10.41
N ASN A 597 -4.04 15.39 -11.15
CA ASN A 597 -5.33 15.83 -10.59
C ASN A 597 -6.47 14.98 -11.17
N SER A 598 -6.68 13.79 -10.59
CA SER A 598 -7.77 12.89 -11.00
C SER A 598 -9.16 13.45 -10.67
N ALA A 599 -9.25 14.38 -9.71
CA ALA A 599 -10.50 15.05 -9.37
C ALA A 599 -11.06 15.86 -10.55
N PHE A 600 -10.19 16.48 -11.37
CA PHE A 600 -10.61 17.15 -12.62
C PHE A 600 -11.44 16.22 -13.50
N MET A 601 -10.89 15.03 -13.83
CA MET A 601 -11.56 14.07 -14.69
C MET A 601 -12.85 13.53 -14.05
N ASN A 602 -12.74 13.00 -12.82
CA ASN A 602 -13.84 12.30 -12.17
C ASN A 602 -15.02 13.22 -11.85
N MET A 603 -14.76 14.40 -11.25
CA MET A 603 -15.83 15.31 -10.84
C MET A 603 -16.51 15.95 -12.05
N LEU A 604 -15.75 16.35 -13.09
CA LEU A 604 -16.34 16.97 -14.28
C LEU A 604 -17.10 15.96 -15.15
N ARG A 605 -16.66 14.70 -15.23
CA ARG A 605 -17.41 13.61 -15.88
C ARG A 605 -18.76 13.42 -15.19
N ASN A 606 -18.73 13.31 -13.87
CA ASN A 606 -19.88 13.02 -13.03
C ASN A 606 -20.78 14.25 -12.75
N GLU A 607 -20.45 15.43 -13.30
CA GLU A 607 -21.13 16.70 -13.03
C GLU A 607 -21.16 17.09 -11.54
N GLU A 608 -20.14 16.68 -10.78
CA GLU A 608 -19.94 17.09 -9.39
C GLU A 608 -19.31 18.50 -9.33
N ASN A 609 -19.93 19.45 -10.03
CA ASN A 609 -19.37 20.79 -10.27
C ASN A 609 -19.14 21.57 -8.98
N VAL A 610 -20.05 21.43 -8.00
CA VAL A 610 -19.93 22.00 -6.66
C VAL A 610 -18.63 21.54 -5.97
N LYS A 611 -18.33 20.23 -6.02
CA LYS A 611 -17.13 19.66 -5.41
C LYS A 611 -15.86 20.19 -6.07
N TYR A 612 -15.84 20.25 -7.40
CA TYR A 612 -14.65 20.71 -8.12
C TYR A 612 -14.40 22.22 -7.95
N ARG A 613 -15.47 23.04 -7.93
CA ARG A 613 -15.35 24.46 -7.59
C ARG A 613 -14.84 24.66 -6.16
N GLN A 614 -15.34 23.89 -5.20
CA GLN A 614 -14.86 23.94 -3.82
C GLN A 614 -13.38 23.56 -3.73
N LEU A 615 -12.92 22.54 -4.46
CA LEU A 615 -11.51 22.15 -4.53
C LEU A 615 -10.63 23.31 -4.99
N ILE A 616 -11.00 24.02 -6.07
CA ILE A 616 -10.24 25.17 -6.56
C ILE A 616 -10.25 26.30 -5.53
N LYS A 617 -11.41 26.62 -4.92
CA LYS A 617 -11.52 27.65 -3.87
C LYS A 617 -10.61 27.32 -2.68
N ASN A 618 -10.70 26.11 -2.15
CA ASN A 618 -9.85 25.64 -1.06
C ASN A 618 -8.37 25.73 -1.42
N THR A 619 -8.00 25.36 -2.65
CA THR A 619 -6.59 25.45 -3.10
C THR A 619 -6.13 26.91 -3.14
N LEU A 620 -6.94 27.83 -3.67
CA LEU A 620 -6.61 29.26 -3.73
C LEU A 620 -6.58 29.95 -2.35
N GLU A 621 -7.40 29.47 -1.42
CA GLU A 621 -7.43 29.94 -0.03
C GLU A 621 -6.29 29.35 0.79
N PHE A 622 -5.81 28.14 0.49
CA PHE A 622 -4.68 27.52 1.17
C PHE A 622 -3.35 28.02 0.61
N ASP A 623 -3.07 27.69 -0.66
CA ASP A 623 -1.88 28.14 -1.38
C ASP A 623 -2.11 28.08 -2.91
N PRO A 624 -2.28 29.23 -3.58
CA PRO A 624 -2.48 29.29 -5.03
C PRO A 624 -1.39 28.60 -5.85
N GLU A 625 -0.15 28.50 -5.36
CA GLU A 625 0.96 27.88 -6.10
C GLU A 625 0.72 26.39 -6.40
N ILE A 626 -0.12 25.71 -5.60
CA ILE A 626 -0.52 24.32 -5.84
C ILE A 626 -1.34 24.21 -7.13
N LEU A 627 -2.24 25.16 -7.41
CA LEU A 627 -3.15 25.08 -8.56
C LEU A 627 -2.41 25.03 -9.90
N LYS A 628 -1.29 25.76 -10.06
CA LYS A 628 -0.48 25.71 -11.29
C LYS A 628 0.37 24.44 -11.42
N ARG A 629 0.34 23.55 -10.43
CA ARG A 629 1.11 22.31 -10.42
C ARG A 629 0.27 21.08 -10.74
N TYR A 630 -1.05 21.22 -10.84
CA TYR A 630 -1.89 20.13 -11.29
C TYR A 630 -1.65 19.75 -12.76
N VAL A 631 -1.57 18.46 -13.01
CA VAL A 631 -1.72 17.86 -14.34
C VAL A 631 -3.20 17.54 -14.52
N ASN A 632 -3.89 18.32 -15.35
CA ASN A 632 -5.29 18.11 -15.67
C ASN A 632 -5.38 17.26 -16.94
N PHE A 633 -6.20 16.22 -16.90
CA PHE A 633 -6.41 15.30 -18.02
C PHE A 633 -7.86 14.84 -18.10
N MET A 634 -8.33 14.53 -19.31
CA MET A 634 -9.63 13.88 -19.53
C MET A 634 -9.53 12.35 -19.53
N ASN A 635 -8.36 11.82 -19.85
CA ASN A 635 -8.00 10.43 -19.65
C ASN A 635 -6.47 10.29 -19.56
N ASN A 636 -6.04 9.18 -19.00
CA ASN A 636 -4.66 8.71 -19.02
C ASN A 636 -4.67 7.24 -19.53
N PRO A 637 -3.53 6.53 -19.58
CA PRO A 637 -3.48 5.13 -20.02
C PRO A 637 -4.30 4.16 -19.17
N ASP A 638 -4.44 4.43 -17.87
CA ASP A 638 -5.12 3.57 -16.90
C ASP A 638 -6.63 3.83 -16.81
N GLU A 639 -7.10 4.92 -17.41
CA GLU A 639 -8.49 5.34 -17.41
C GLU A 639 -9.21 5.03 -18.72
N LYS A 640 -10.54 5.09 -18.71
CA LYS A 640 -11.35 5.00 -19.94
C LYS A 640 -10.99 6.14 -20.90
N THR A 641 -11.13 5.92 -22.21
CA THR A 641 -10.84 6.96 -23.21
C THR A 641 -11.72 8.20 -23.01
N ALA A 642 -11.22 9.38 -23.38
CA ALA A 642 -11.99 10.62 -23.22
C ALA A 642 -13.33 10.59 -24.00
N VAL A 643 -13.37 9.90 -25.14
CA VAL A 643 -14.61 9.68 -25.91
C VAL A 643 -15.61 8.83 -25.14
N ASP A 644 -15.17 7.74 -24.50
CA ASP A 644 -16.06 6.87 -23.72
C ASP A 644 -16.59 7.58 -22.46
N GLN A 645 -15.77 8.47 -21.88
CA GLN A 645 -16.13 9.21 -20.67
C GLN A 645 -16.99 10.45 -20.91
N PHE A 646 -16.72 11.21 -21.97
CA PHE A 646 -17.33 12.55 -22.21
C PHE A 646 -18.09 12.66 -23.54
N GLY A 647 -18.08 11.62 -24.36
CA GLY A 647 -18.61 11.64 -25.72
C GLY A 647 -17.73 12.46 -26.68
N LYS A 648 -18.33 12.91 -27.79
CA LYS A 648 -17.67 13.73 -28.83
C LYS A 648 -18.31 15.12 -29.02
N GLY A 649 -19.33 15.42 -28.22
CA GLY A 649 -20.15 16.62 -28.34
C GLY A 649 -19.64 17.80 -27.51
N ASP A 650 -20.56 18.71 -27.18
CA ASP A 650 -20.21 19.97 -26.50
C ASP A 650 -19.66 19.79 -25.09
N LYS A 651 -20.08 18.73 -24.37
CA LYS A 651 -19.52 18.38 -23.06
C LYS A 651 -18.02 18.09 -23.17
N TYR A 652 -17.63 17.21 -24.10
CA TYR A 652 -16.22 16.91 -24.37
C TYR A 652 -15.40 18.17 -24.61
N PHE A 653 -15.84 19.05 -25.53
CA PHE A 653 -15.09 20.26 -25.86
C PHE A 653 -15.09 21.29 -24.73
N GLY A 654 -16.17 21.40 -23.97
CA GLY A 654 -16.24 22.25 -22.79
C GLY A 654 -15.21 21.85 -21.74
N ILE A 655 -15.12 20.56 -21.41
CA ILE A 655 -14.10 20.03 -20.50
C ILE A 655 -12.70 20.18 -21.08
N CYS A 656 -12.51 19.91 -22.37
CA CYS A 656 -11.21 20.07 -23.02
C CYS A 656 -10.73 21.54 -23.02
N ILE A 657 -11.64 22.50 -23.15
CA ILE A 657 -11.35 23.93 -22.99
C ILE A 657 -10.95 24.21 -21.55
N LEU A 658 -11.73 23.78 -20.55
CA LEU A 658 -11.37 23.94 -19.13
C LEU A 658 -9.97 23.39 -18.83
N MET A 659 -9.67 22.19 -19.30
CA MET A 659 -8.36 21.54 -19.15
C MET A 659 -7.24 22.39 -19.75
N SER A 660 -7.50 23.02 -20.90
CA SER A 660 -6.52 23.83 -21.64
C SER A 660 -6.31 25.23 -21.06
N THR A 661 -7.31 25.77 -20.34
CA THR A 661 -7.33 27.18 -19.89
C THR A 661 -7.23 27.38 -18.39
N LEU A 662 -7.36 26.33 -17.56
CA LEU A 662 -6.98 26.40 -16.15
C LEU A 662 -5.44 26.46 -15.98
N PRO A 663 -4.92 27.01 -14.87
CA PRO A 663 -3.51 26.86 -14.50
C PRO A 663 -3.13 25.37 -14.37
N GLY A 664 -1.86 25.04 -14.59
CA GLY A 664 -1.39 23.64 -14.56
C GLY A 664 -0.74 23.14 -15.84
N LEU A 665 -0.74 21.83 -16.03
CA LEU A 665 -0.27 21.16 -17.24
C LEU A 665 -1.44 20.39 -17.87
N PRO A 666 -1.93 20.74 -19.07
CA PRO A 666 -2.90 19.92 -19.79
C PRO A 666 -2.21 18.70 -20.40
N MET A 667 -2.73 17.51 -20.09
CA MET A 667 -2.28 16.25 -20.65
C MET A 667 -3.41 15.59 -21.45
N PHE A 668 -3.10 15.22 -22.69
CA PHE A 668 -3.99 14.51 -23.59
C PHE A 668 -3.62 13.03 -23.66
N GLY A 669 -4.61 12.15 -23.59
CA GLY A 669 -4.40 10.71 -23.73
C GLY A 669 -4.14 10.26 -25.17
N HIS A 670 -3.64 9.04 -25.33
CA HIS A 670 -3.46 8.43 -26.65
C HIS A 670 -4.80 8.38 -27.39
N GLY A 671 -4.83 8.92 -28.62
CA GLY A 671 -6.02 8.87 -29.48
C GLY A 671 -7.11 9.89 -29.11
N GLN A 672 -6.91 10.72 -28.08
CA GLN A 672 -7.92 11.70 -27.64
C GLN A 672 -8.22 12.76 -28.72
N PHE A 673 -7.19 13.22 -29.44
CA PHE A 673 -7.37 14.22 -30.49
C PHE A 673 -8.01 13.60 -31.74
N GLU A 674 -7.65 12.35 -32.02
CA GLU A 674 -8.11 11.54 -33.15
C GLU A 674 -9.51 10.94 -32.93
N GLY A 675 -9.95 10.80 -31.69
CA GLY A 675 -11.28 10.28 -31.31
C GLY A 675 -11.36 8.75 -31.20
N PHE A 676 -10.25 8.09 -30.87
CA PHE A 676 -10.20 6.65 -30.61
C PHE A 676 -10.91 6.28 -29.30
N SER A 677 -11.53 5.12 -29.31
CA SER A 677 -12.34 4.57 -28.21
C SER A 677 -11.70 3.35 -27.55
N GLU A 678 -10.79 2.64 -28.23
CA GLU A 678 -10.04 1.53 -27.66
C GLU A 678 -9.10 2.04 -26.55
N LYS A 679 -9.19 1.41 -25.36
CA LYS A 679 -8.28 1.65 -24.25
C LYS A 679 -7.10 0.68 -24.34
N TYR A 680 -5.89 1.22 -24.33
CA TYR A 680 -4.65 0.43 -24.41
C TYR A 680 -4.03 0.23 -23.03
N GLY A 681 -4.03 -1.02 -22.56
CA GLY A 681 -3.25 -1.42 -21.39
C GLY A 681 -1.74 -1.42 -21.67
N MET A 682 -0.95 -1.67 -20.63
CA MET A 682 0.52 -1.64 -20.68
C MET A 682 1.13 -2.79 -21.50
N GLU A 683 0.34 -3.83 -21.78
CA GLU A 683 0.67 -5.05 -22.51
C GLU A 683 0.32 -5.03 -24.00
N TYR A 684 -0.18 -3.91 -24.53
CA TYR A 684 -0.60 -3.80 -25.92
C TYR A 684 0.58 -3.56 -26.84
N LYS A 685 0.69 -4.36 -27.91
CA LYS A 685 1.67 -4.16 -29.01
C LYS A 685 1.08 -3.48 -30.24
N LYS A 686 -0.25 -3.54 -30.41
CA LYS A 686 -0.99 -2.98 -31.53
C LYS A 686 -2.41 -2.66 -31.10
N ALA A 687 -3.09 -1.82 -31.87
CA ALA A 687 -4.53 -1.69 -31.74
C ALA A 687 -5.21 -2.97 -32.24
N TYR A 688 -6.24 -3.44 -31.53
CA TYR A 688 -7.06 -4.57 -31.99
C TYR A 688 -8.26 -4.09 -32.78
N TRP A 689 -8.70 -2.85 -32.58
CA TRP A 689 -9.80 -2.27 -33.32
C TRP A 689 -9.25 -1.51 -34.54
N ASP A 690 -9.89 -1.68 -35.70
CA ASP A 690 -9.60 -0.88 -36.90
C ASP A 690 -10.36 0.46 -36.83
N GLU A 691 -9.98 1.29 -35.85
CA GLU A 691 -10.55 2.61 -35.68
C GLU A 691 -10.02 3.58 -36.75
N LYS A 692 -10.91 4.38 -37.33
CA LYS A 692 -10.53 5.49 -38.22
C LYS A 692 -10.56 6.80 -37.44
N GLU A 693 -9.62 7.69 -37.76
CA GLU A 693 -9.60 9.05 -37.24
C GLU A 693 -10.93 9.79 -37.51
N ASP A 694 -11.49 10.41 -36.48
CA ASP A 694 -12.70 11.22 -36.60
C ASP A 694 -12.34 12.63 -37.07
N GLN A 695 -12.44 12.86 -38.39
CA GLN A 695 -12.08 14.13 -38.99
C GLN A 695 -12.93 15.31 -38.49
N ASN A 696 -14.18 15.08 -38.08
CA ASN A 696 -15.01 16.14 -37.51
C ASN A 696 -14.50 16.55 -36.13
N LEU A 697 -14.15 15.58 -35.28
CA LEU A 697 -13.55 15.83 -33.98
C LEU A 697 -12.19 16.55 -34.11
N ILE A 698 -11.32 16.07 -34.99
CA ILE A 698 -10.00 16.67 -35.27
C ILE A 698 -10.17 18.12 -35.73
N ASN A 699 -11.07 18.39 -36.69
CA ASN A 699 -11.28 19.73 -37.20
C ASN A 699 -11.81 20.67 -36.12
N ARG A 700 -12.69 20.17 -35.24
CA ARG A 700 -13.21 20.95 -34.12
C ARG A 700 -12.15 21.22 -33.06
N HIS A 701 -11.26 20.28 -32.77
CA HIS A 701 -10.07 20.52 -31.93
C HIS A 701 -9.16 21.59 -32.52
N LYS A 702 -8.83 21.49 -33.81
CA LYS A 702 -8.01 22.50 -34.52
C LYS A 702 -8.62 23.90 -34.44
N GLN A 703 -9.95 24.00 -34.50
CA GLN A 703 -10.67 25.28 -34.44
C GLN A 703 -10.78 25.85 -33.02
N LEU A 704 -11.10 25.01 -32.03
CA LEU A 704 -11.50 25.47 -30.69
C LEU A 704 -10.39 25.32 -29.64
N VAL A 705 -9.56 24.28 -29.74
CA VAL A 705 -8.60 23.87 -28.69
C VAL A 705 -7.17 24.26 -29.07
N SER A 706 -6.69 23.91 -30.25
CA SER A 706 -5.30 24.19 -30.67
C SER A 706 -4.89 25.68 -30.53
N PRO A 707 -5.74 26.68 -30.85
CA PRO A 707 -5.38 28.09 -30.63
C PRO A 707 -5.18 28.45 -29.16
N LEU A 708 -5.84 27.76 -28.23
CA LEU A 708 -5.67 27.93 -26.78
C LEU A 708 -4.36 27.30 -26.31
N LEU A 709 -4.02 26.11 -26.83
CA LEU A 709 -2.77 25.42 -26.52
C LEU A 709 -1.54 26.25 -26.96
N HIS A 710 -1.58 26.84 -28.16
CA HIS A 710 -0.53 27.78 -28.61
C HIS A 710 -0.40 29.06 -27.78
N ARG A 711 -1.42 29.38 -26.98
CA ARG A 711 -1.48 30.54 -26.08
C ARG A 711 -1.40 30.12 -24.61
N ARG A 712 -0.84 28.95 -24.32
CA ARG A 712 -0.78 28.35 -22.97
C ARG A 712 -0.26 29.32 -21.92
N ASN A 713 0.69 30.18 -22.26
CA ASN A 713 1.29 31.18 -21.37
C ASN A 713 0.28 32.17 -20.76
N ILE A 714 -0.87 32.42 -21.38
CA ILE A 714 -1.92 33.30 -20.82
C ILE A 714 -2.60 32.65 -19.61
N PHE A 715 -2.62 31.31 -19.60
CA PHE A 715 -3.49 30.51 -18.75
C PHE A 715 -2.74 29.76 -17.63
N SER A 716 -1.42 29.59 -17.77
CA SER A 716 -0.65 28.59 -17.01
C SER A 716 -0.32 28.97 -15.57
N GLU A 717 -0.21 30.26 -15.28
CA GLU A 717 0.21 30.79 -13.99
C GLU A 717 -0.97 31.15 -13.09
N VAL A 718 -0.73 31.22 -11.78
CA VAL A 718 -1.74 31.56 -10.77
C VAL A 718 -1.64 33.02 -10.29
N THR A 719 -0.56 33.72 -10.60
CA THR A 719 -0.31 35.09 -10.10
C THR A 719 -1.48 36.03 -10.34
N ASN A 720 -2.10 35.99 -11.53
CA ASN A 720 -3.25 36.80 -11.91
C ASN A 720 -4.52 35.98 -12.16
N PHE A 721 -4.55 34.72 -11.72
CA PHE A 721 -5.73 33.87 -11.87
C PHE A 721 -6.81 34.28 -10.87
N LEU A 722 -8.03 34.47 -11.36
CA LEU A 722 -9.19 34.80 -10.55
C LEU A 722 -10.37 33.90 -10.91
N LEU A 723 -10.85 33.13 -9.92
CA LEU A 723 -12.10 32.39 -10.01
C LEU A 723 -13.26 33.28 -9.60
N TYR A 724 -14.38 33.26 -10.32
CA TYR A 724 -15.57 34.06 -10.02
C TYR A 724 -16.75 33.18 -9.62
N ASP A 725 -17.61 33.73 -8.75
CA ASP A 725 -18.96 33.20 -8.54
C ASP A 725 -19.90 33.73 -9.63
N PHE A 726 -20.60 32.80 -10.29
CA PHE A 726 -21.63 33.14 -11.26
C PHE A 726 -22.95 33.32 -10.53
N LEU A 727 -23.44 34.55 -10.47
CA LEU A 727 -24.67 34.90 -9.77
C LEU A 727 -25.84 34.86 -10.74
N THR A 728 -26.85 34.07 -10.39
CA THR A 728 -28.16 34.09 -11.06
C THR A 728 -28.88 35.42 -10.81
N LYS A 729 -30.00 35.66 -11.51
CA LYS A 729 -30.84 36.86 -11.29
C LYS A 729 -31.33 37.01 -9.85
N ASP A 730 -31.46 35.91 -9.11
CA ASP A 730 -31.91 35.87 -7.72
C ASP A 730 -30.74 36.00 -6.72
N ASN A 731 -29.54 36.38 -7.18
CA ASN A 731 -28.30 36.46 -6.39
C ASN A 731 -27.86 35.14 -5.75
N LEU A 732 -28.32 33.99 -6.29
CA LEU A 732 -27.82 32.68 -5.90
C LEU A 732 -26.61 32.30 -6.76
N ILE A 733 -25.59 31.70 -6.14
CA ILE A 733 -24.41 31.17 -6.85
C ILE A 733 -24.84 29.94 -7.64
N ASN A 734 -24.59 29.95 -8.95
CA ASN A 734 -24.73 28.77 -9.81
C ASN A 734 -23.40 28.04 -9.90
N GLU A 735 -23.25 26.98 -9.11
CA GLU A 735 -22.05 26.15 -9.06
C GLU A 735 -21.84 25.32 -10.34
N GLU A 736 -22.82 25.25 -11.24
CA GLU A 736 -22.69 24.57 -12.54
C GLU A 736 -21.84 25.37 -13.54
N VAL A 737 -21.63 26.67 -13.28
CA VAL A 737 -20.90 27.56 -14.18
C VAL A 737 -19.50 27.82 -13.63
N PHE A 738 -18.48 27.42 -14.38
CA PHE A 738 -17.09 27.80 -14.17
C PHE A 738 -16.84 29.15 -14.86
N ALA A 739 -16.41 30.15 -14.09
CA ALA A 739 -16.06 31.45 -14.62
C ALA A 739 -14.74 31.91 -13.99
N TYR A 740 -13.74 32.20 -14.82
CA TYR A 740 -12.43 32.65 -14.34
C TYR A 740 -11.71 33.50 -15.38
N SER A 741 -10.81 34.36 -14.91
CA SER A 741 -9.90 35.11 -15.75
C SER A 741 -8.45 34.81 -15.41
N ASN A 742 -7.58 35.12 -16.36
CA ASN A 742 -6.15 35.16 -16.15
C ASN A 742 -5.53 36.24 -17.03
N PHE A 743 -4.41 36.79 -16.59
CA PHE A 743 -3.71 37.86 -17.28
C PHE A 743 -2.21 37.59 -17.35
N ASN A 744 -1.67 37.62 -18.57
CA ASN A 744 -0.23 37.54 -18.76
C ASN A 744 0.21 38.26 -20.03
N HIS A 745 1.39 38.90 -20.01
CA HIS A 745 1.99 39.60 -21.17
C HIS A 745 1.01 40.56 -21.89
N ASN A 746 0.29 41.41 -21.13
CA ASN A 746 -0.71 42.35 -21.65
C ASN A 746 -1.87 41.69 -22.43
N ARG A 747 -2.18 40.44 -22.11
CA ARG A 747 -3.35 39.73 -22.62
C ARG A 747 -4.17 39.19 -21.47
N ALA A 748 -5.42 39.61 -21.42
CA ALA A 748 -6.43 39.05 -20.55
C ALA A 748 -7.12 37.86 -21.23
N SER A 749 -7.61 36.94 -20.41
CA SER A 749 -8.52 35.86 -20.81
C SER A 749 -9.70 35.83 -19.85
N LEU A 750 -10.87 35.52 -20.38
CA LEU A 750 -12.08 35.25 -19.60
C LEU A 750 -12.70 33.97 -20.14
N VAL A 751 -12.85 32.97 -19.28
CA VAL A 751 -13.46 31.68 -19.61
C VAL A 751 -14.74 31.55 -18.80
N ILE A 752 -15.84 31.26 -19.48
CA ILE A 752 -17.14 30.98 -18.87
C ILE A 752 -17.69 29.71 -19.50
N TYR A 753 -17.93 28.69 -18.68
CA TYR A 753 -18.43 27.41 -19.13
C TYR A 753 -19.48 26.86 -18.17
N ASN A 754 -20.65 26.51 -18.71
CA ASN A 754 -21.70 25.84 -17.97
C ASN A 754 -21.56 24.33 -18.16
N ASN A 755 -21.08 23.61 -17.14
CA ASN A 755 -20.89 22.16 -17.19
C ASN A 755 -22.18 21.40 -16.83
N LYS A 756 -23.32 21.87 -17.36
CA LYS A 756 -24.63 21.25 -17.20
C LYS A 756 -25.39 21.34 -18.52
N PHE A 757 -26.06 20.25 -18.89
CA PHE A 757 -27.03 20.24 -19.99
C PHE A 757 -28.32 20.99 -19.61
N ALA A 758 -28.21 22.29 -19.34
CA ALA A 758 -29.29 23.19 -18.98
C ALA A 758 -28.95 24.62 -19.41
N ASN A 759 -29.97 25.45 -19.63
CA ASN A 759 -29.77 26.88 -19.86
C ASN A 759 -29.60 27.60 -18.52
N THR A 760 -28.74 28.62 -18.49
CA THR A 760 -28.57 29.50 -17.33
C THR A 760 -28.31 30.95 -17.77
N GLN A 761 -28.67 31.90 -16.90
CA GLN A 761 -28.46 33.33 -17.13
C GLN A 761 -28.09 34.01 -15.81
N GLY A 762 -27.10 34.89 -15.85
CA GLY A 762 -26.54 35.53 -14.67
C GLY A 762 -25.42 36.51 -15.02
N TYR A 763 -24.64 36.89 -14.02
CA TYR A 763 -23.49 37.78 -14.14
C TYR A 763 -22.34 37.33 -13.24
N ILE A 764 -21.14 37.79 -13.55
CA ILE A 764 -19.94 37.67 -12.70
C ILE A 764 -19.51 39.07 -12.30
N LYS A 765 -19.01 39.23 -11.07
CA LYS A 765 -18.61 40.55 -10.55
C LYS A 765 -17.39 40.50 -9.66
N GLU A 766 -17.43 39.67 -8.63
CA GLU A 766 -16.39 39.57 -7.60
C GLU A 766 -15.78 38.17 -7.64
N SER A 767 -14.46 38.09 -7.48
CA SER A 767 -13.74 36.82 -7.41
C SER A 767 -14.04 36.11 -6.09
N ALA A 768 -13.83 34.80 -6.06
CA ALA A 768 -13.62 34.05 -4.83
C ALA A 768 -12.45 34.66 -4.05
N THR A 769 -12.45 34.42 -2.73
CA THR A 769 -11.41 34.88 -1.83
C THR A 769 -10.07 34.25 -2.20
N ARG A 770 -9.01 35.05 -2.19
CA ARG A 770 -7.63 34.59 -2.35
C ARG A 770 -6.74 35.19 -1.27
N ILE A 771 -5.73 34.43 -0.83
CA ILE A 771 -4.64 34.94 -0.01
C ILE A 771 -3.71 35.81 -0.85
N LEU A 772 -3.49 37.05 -0.40
CA LEU A 772 -2.38 37.89 -0.85
C LEU A 772 -1.35 37.99 0.28
N LEU A 773 -0.11 37.60 -0.01
CA LEU A 773 1.04 37.84 0.87
C LEU A 773 1.41 39.32 0.77
N ASN A 774 1.28 40.06 1.88
CA ASN A 774 1.77 41.44 1.95
C ASN A 774 3.28 41.46 2.22
N GLU A 775 3.96 42.53 1.80
CA GLU A 775 5.42 42.76 2.00
C GLU A 775 5.87 42.67 3.48
N ASN A 776 4.95 42.74 4.44
CA ASN A 776 5.20 42.63 5.88
C ASN A 776 4.96 41.21 6.46
N GLY A 777 4.78 40.19 5.62
CA GLY A 777 4.56 38.80 6.06
C GLY A 777 3.19 38.52 6.68
N LYS A 778 2.23 39.45 6.60
CA LYS A 778 0.83 39.23 7.02
C LYS A 778 -0.05 38.92 5.82
N SER A 779 -0.62 37.72 5.78
CA SER A 779 -1.62 37.30 4.79
C SER A 779 -2.90 38.13 4.92
N ALA A 780 -3.35 38.71 3.80
CA ALA A 780 -4.65 39.38 3.72
C ALA A 780 -5.52 38.68 2.68
N TYR A 781 -6.75 38.36 3.07
CA TYR A 781 -7.76 37.80 2.18
C TYR A 781 -8.44 38.94 1.42
N ARG A 782 -8.44 38.88 0.09
CA ARG A 782 -9.06 39.91 -0.75
C ARG A 782 -9.89 39.27 -1.88
N THR A 783 -11.03 39.88 -2.16
CA THR A 783 -11.79 39.67 -3.40
C THR A 783 -11.48 40.81 -4.38
N LEU A 784 -11.43 40.48 -5.67
CA LEU A 784 -11.15 41.44 -6.75
C LEU A 784 -12.35 41.53 -7.69
N ASN A 785 -12.59 42.72 -8.23
CA ASN A 785 -13.61 42.90 -9.26
C ASN A 785 -13.12 42.35 -10.61
N LEU A 786 -14.06 41.93 -11.48
CA LEU A 786 -13.75 41.54 -12.86
C LEU A 786 -12.91 42.60 -13.60
N GLY A 787 -13.19 43.89 -13.41
CA GLY A 787 -12.44 44.96 -14.04
C GLY A 787 -10.99 45.10 -13.57
N GLU A 788 -10.63 44.54 -12.41
CA GLU A 788 -9.24 44.44 -11.95
C GLU A 788 -8.53 43.20 -12.52
N GLY A 789 -9.32 42.22 -13.01
CA GLY A 789 -8.84 40.93 -13.53
C GLY A 789 -8.71 40.84 -15.06
N LEU A 790 -9.07 41.90 -15.79
CA LEU A 790 -9.03 42.03 -17.25
C LEU A 790 -8.31 43.32 -17.63
#